data_AF-A0A523CHF0-F1
#
_entry.id   AF-A0A523CHF0-F1
#
_cell.length_a   1.000
_cell.length_b   1.000
_cell.length_c   1.000
_cell.angle_alpha   90.00
_cell.angle_beta   90.00
_cell.angle_gamma   90.00
#
_symmetry.space_group_name_H-M   'P 1'
#
loop_
_entity.id
_entity.type
_entity.pdbx_description
1 polymer ?
#
loop_
_entity_poly.entity_id
_entity_poly.type
_entity_poly.pdbx_seq_one_letter_code
_entity_poly.pdbx_strand_id
1 'polypeptide(L)'
;MAVKREDIITPASVSDDYAPGAKGFLQKVRSLVTGLGITARISTEKPVTIRYPAEKWTVSPRWRGALHLRGVLGRDEIPLIRHASDIYNGVIEDLYKAERLPPCVGNCPANVDARGQGFLVAEDRIPEAYELVRDRNILPGVLGRICHHPCETACRRNFYDEPVAIRPLHRFAYEEFRKVASERLKALPITQKQSVAIIGSGPSGLSAAYDLMKAGYRVVMYEREERPGGALNSGVPAYRLPRDVLYSEIDGLVALGLELHCGIEVGKSKPLAALQREHDAVLLAVGLQESRILPIPGHDAEGVIGALEFLWAANHKGETGVRGKRVFVIGGGNVAVDVARCALRTGASEVRLASLESSEELPAHPWEIEEALDEGVIATCSVGPEEVLTEGGNVVGMRVRECLSVFDEMGRFAPKFGEGLSDFACDVVVFSIGQAAKLDSLIAGTELLVSGRGQLVVDGTHFTTSVPGVFACGEVVTGPGSAIGSIATGHEAATSILRFLQGKSLTEDRTPRPVPVYAKYAVADVSGVERSRRRSIMPMARPEDRAKDFRPVELGLTHQEAMIEAARCLRCQSEICVGCTFCARTCPDYAIQVERVDEPGGRCLTRYDLDLSKCAFCGLCAEQCPTNALAHTGQYELSFFHRDLLVFDKGEMLRPGEGTRATGRDGIMPPGCPVPPRREQ
;
A
#
# COMPACT_ATOMS: atom_id res chain seq x y z
N MET A 1 27.90 37.96 13.92
CA MET A 1 28.40 39.13 14.67
C MET A 1 29.91 39.16 14.52
N ALA A 2 30.42 40.05 13.67
CA ALA A 2 31.85 40.24 13.47
C ALA A 2 32.37 41.20 14.53
N VAL A 3 33.21 40.72 15.45
CA VAL A 3 33.96 41.60 16.35
C VAL A 3 35.13 42.17 15.55
N LYS A 4 35.15 43.49 15.40
CA LYS A 4 36.23 44.22 14.73
C LYS A 4 37.55 43.94 15.44
N ARG A 5 38.56 43.55 14.68
CA ARG A 5 39.95 43.26 15.12
C ARG A 5 40.71 44.48 15.65
N GLU A 6 40.07 45.64 15.75
CA GLU A 6 40.69 46.96 15.93
C GLU A 6 40.91 47.34 17.41
N ASP A 7 40.34 46.59 18.36
CA ASP A 7 40.47 46.87 19.81
C ASP A 7 41.52 46.00 20.54
N ILE A 8 42.34 45.25 19.80
CA ILE A 8 43.53 44.63 20.40
C ILE A 8 44.59 45.73 20.53
N ILE A 9 44.51 46.47 21.64
CA ILE A 9 45.62 47.28 22.12
C ILE A 9 46.72 46.29 22.51
N THR A 10 47.61 45.96 21.57
CA THR A 10 48.90 45.37 21.90
C THR A 10 49.58 46.38 22.82
N PRO A 11 49.78 46.12 24.12
CA PRO A 11 50.54 47.03 24.95
C PRO A 11 51.91 47.14 24.30
N ALA A 12 52.39 48.37 24.06
CA ALA A 12 53.76 48.58 23.62
C ALA A 12 54.66 47.71 24.50
N SER A 13 55.35 46.75 23.89
CA SER A 13 56.31 45.91 24.59
C SER A 13 57.21 46.86 25.37
N VAL A 14 57.21 46.74 26.69
CA VAL A 14 58.19 47.42 27.52
C VAL A 14 59.51 46.78 27.11
N SER A 15 60.22 47.43 26.19
CA SER A 15 61.54 46.96 25.76
C SER A 15 62.43 46.88 27.00
N ASP A 16 63.16 45.78 27.11
CA ASP A 16 64.13 45.47 28.15
C ASP A 16 65.38 46.39 28.10
N ASP A 17 65.18 47.70 27.92
CA ASP A 17 66.25 48.68 28.04
C ASP A 17 66.39 49.09 29.50
N TYR A 18 67.12 48.27 30.25
CA TYR A 18 67.44 48.50 31.66
C TYR A 18 68.28 49.78 31.79
N ALA A 19 67.64 50.93 32.06
CA ALA A 19 68.36 52.17 32.40
C ALA A 19 68.79 52.13 33.88
N PRO A 20 70.08 51.94 34.22
CA PRO A 20 70.50 51.90 35.61
C PRO A 20 70.32 53.27 36.29
N GLY A 21 70.02 53.24 37.59
CA GLY A 21 69.84 54.44 38.43
C GLY A 21 68.37 54.84 38.65
N ALA A 22 68.15 56.03 39.21
CA ALA A 22 66.84 56.50 39.66
C ALA A 22 65.74 56.46 38.56
N LYS A 23 66.14 56.60 37.29
CA LYS A 23 65.25 56.58 36.14
C LYS A 23 64.60 55.20 35.92
N GLY A 24 65.38 54.12 36.06
CA GLY A 24 64.86 52.75 35.97
C GLY A 24 63.96 52.35 37.15
N PHE A 25 64.25 52.86 38.36
CA PHE A 25 63.39 52.65 39.52
C PHE A 25 62.00 53.30 39.34
N LEU A 26 61.97 54.55 38.86
CA LEU A 26 60.72 55.25 38.53
C LEU A 26 59.91 54.53 37.45
N GLN A 27 60.58 53.95 36.45
CA GLN A 27 59.93 53.20 35.38
C GLN A 27 59.32 51.89 35.89
N LYS A 28 60.02 51.18 36.79
CA LYS A 28 59.47 49.99 37.48
C LYS A 28 58.24 50.34 38.31
N VAL A 29 58.32 51.38 39.14
CA VAL A 29 57.17 51.84 39.95
C VAL A 29 55.99 52.21 39.05
N ARG A 30 56.22 52.92 37.95
CA ARG A 30 55.16 53.28 36.99
C ARG A 30 54.52 52.05 36.34
N SER A 31 55.31 51.05 35.95
CA SER A 31 54.77 49.80 35.39
C SER A 31 53.94 49.03 36.42
N LEU A 32 54.37 49.03 37.68
CA LEU A 32 53.70 48.33 38.78
C LEU A 32 52.38 49.01 39.14
N VAL A 33 52.36 50.34 39.18
CA VAL A 33 51.14 51.14 39.35
C VAL A 33 50.19 50.96 38.16
N THR A 34 50.71 50.87 36.94
CA THR A 34 49.89 50.64 35.73
C THR A 34 49.28 49.24 35.74
N GLY A 35 50.07 48.22 36.10
CA GLY A 35 49.60 46.84 36.27
C GLY A 35 48.55 46.69 37.37
N LEU A 36 48.76 47.35 38.52
CA LEU A 36 47.77 47.42 39.60
C LEU A 36 46.49 48.14 39.17
N GLY A 37 46.60 49.23 38.41
CA GLY A 37 45.46 49.96 37.86
C GLY A 37 44.63 49.13 36.88
N ILE A 38 45.29 48.40 35.99
CA ILE A 38 44.62 47.46 35.07
C ILE A 38 43.94 46.34 35.86
N THR A 39 44.64 45.75 36.83
CA THR A 39 44.11 44.66 37.68
C THR A 39 42.90 45.13 38.47
N ALA A 40 42.95 46.32 39.09
CA ALA A 40 41.84 46.90 39.82
C ALA A 40 40.64 47.16 38.91
N ARG A 41 40.86 47.71 37.71
CA ARG A 41 39.80 47.93 36.72
C ARG A 41 39.12 46.62 36.31
N ILE A 42 39.91 45.62 35.90
CA ILE A 42 39.37 44.31 35.46
C ILE A 42 38.71 43.56 36.62
N SER A 43 39.23 43.68 37.85
CA SER A 43 38.65 43.01 39.02
C SER A 43 37.23 43.46 39.37
N THR A 44 36.85 44.66 38.94
CA THR A 44 35.49 45.21 39.10
C THR A 44 34.56 44.90 37.94
N GLU A 45 35.09 44.44 36.80
CA GLU A 45 34.27 43.97 35.69
C GLU A 45 33.70 42.58 36.03
N LYS A 46 32.41 42.37 35.73
CA LYS A 46 31.81 41.04 35.91
C LYS A 46 32.55 40.06 34.98
N PRO A 47 33.08 38.93 35.49
CA PRO A 47 33.75 37.96 34.65
C PRO A 47 32.79 37.48 33.55
N VAL A 48 33.22 37.55 32.29
CA VAL A 48 32.48 37.06 31.10
C VAL A 48 32.63 35.54 30.96
N THR A 49 33.15 34.86 31.99
CA THR A 49 33.27 33.41 32.05
C THR A 49 31.95 32.83 32.55
N ILE A 50 31.30 32.06 31.67
CA ILE A 50 30.12 31.24 32.00
C ILE A 50 30.42 30.45 33.28
N ARG A 51 29.63 30.66 34.33
CA ARG A 51 29.81 29.95 35.60
C ARG A 51 29.23 28.54 35.50
N TYR A 52 29.94 27.58 34.93
CA TYR A 52 29.55 26.17 35.06
C TYR A 52 29.68 25.74 36.54
N PRO A 53 28.68 25.08 37.16
CA PRO A 53 27.44 24.56 36.57
C PRO A 53 26.20 25.48 36.68
N ALA A 54 26.34 26.67 37.27
CA ALA A 54 25.23 27.57 37.59
C ALA A 54 24.59 28.28 36.37
N GLU A 55 25.36 28.53 35.32
CA GLU A 55 24.92 29.16 34.08
C GLU A 55 24.96 28.13 32.94
N LYS A 56 23.93 27.29 32.84
CA LYS A 56 23.78 26.38 31.69
C LYS A 56 23.31 27.20 30.48
N TRP A 57 24.01 27.08 29.36
CA TRP A 57 23.59 27.71 28.11
C TRP A 57 22.22 27.15 27.68
N THR A 58 21.33 28.00 27.17
CA THR A 58 20.14 27.56 26.44
C THR A 58 20.62 26.93 25.13
N VAL A 59 20.71 25.60 25.14
CA VAL A 59 21.10 24.80 23.99
C VAL A 59 20.12 25.06 22.84
N SER A 60 20.64 25.25 21.62
CA SER A 60 19.79 25.47 20.43
C SER A 60 18.79 24.33 20.29
N PRO A 61 17.52 24.59 19.90
CA PRO A 61 16.54 23.54 19.62
C PRO A 61 16.99 22.52 18.55
N ARG A 62 18.02 22.86 17.76
CA ARG A 62 18.60 21.98 16.73
C ARG A 62 19.63 21.00 17.25
N TRP A 63 20.10 21.13 18.49
CA TRP A 63 21.12 20.26 19.08
C TRP A 63 20.47 19.01 19.68
N ARG A 64 20.96 17.83 19.29
CA ARG A 64 20.22 16.57 19.50
C ARG A 64 20.89 15.58 20.49
N GLY A 65 22.16 15.76 20.86
CA GLY A 65 22.84 14.87 21.83
C GLY A 65 23.18 13.47 21.28
N ALA A 66 23.76 12.57 22.09
CA ALA A 66 24.16 11.24 21.63
C ALA A 66 22.97 10.37 21.18
N LEU A 67 23.20 9.45 20.24
CA LEU A 67 22.17 8.55 19.71
C LEU A 67 22.02 7.30 20.58
N HIS A 68 20.81 6.81 20.76
CA HIS A 68 20.54 5.49 21.32
C HIS A 68 19.63 4.66 20.41
N LEU A 69 19.71 3.33 20.56
CA LEU A 69 18.84 2.34 19.95
C LEU A 69 17.80 1.91 20.98
N ARG A 70 16.52 1.99 20.62
CA ARG A 70 15.41 1.54 21.47
C ARG A 70 15.32 0.02 21.61
N GLY A 71 15.84 -0.72 20.62
CA GLY A 71 15.85 -2.19 20.62
C GLY A 71 16.45 -2.75 19.33
N VAL A 72 16.56 -4.09 19.24
CA VAL A 72 17.09 -4.83 18.07
C VAL A 72 16.26 -6.11 17.82
N LEU A 73 16.26 -6.58 16.58
CA LEU A 73 15.39 -7.66 16.04
C LEU A 73 15.47 -9.07 16.68
N GLY A 74 16.09 -9.26 17.84
CA GLY A 74 16.21 -10.57 18.49
C GLY A 74 15.50 -10.72 19.83
N ARG A 75 14.78 -9.68 20.29
CA ARG A 75 14.14 -9.64 21.62
C ARG A 75 12.62 -9.45 21.58
N ASP A 76 12.10 -8.77 20.56
CA ASP A 76 10.69 -8.36 20.50
C ASP A 76 10.10 -8.67 19.12
N GLU A 77 8.95 -9.35 19.12
CA GLU A 77 8.21 -9.69 17.90
C GLU A 77 7.65 -8.44 17.22
N ILE A 78 7.37 -8.55 15.92
CA ILE A 78 6.61 -7.51 15.23
C ILE A 78 5.13 -7.61 15.65
N PRO A 79 4.52 -6.55 16.21
CA PRO A 79 3.10 -6.59 16.55
C PRO A 79 2.27 -6.78 15.29
N LEU A 80 1.48 -7.85 15.20
CA LEU A 80 0.56 -8.08 14.10
C LEU A 80 -0.71 -7.26 14.30
N ILE A 81 -1.24 -6.63 13.26
CA ILE A 81 -2.46 -5.84 13.35
C ILE A 81 -3.66 -6.79 13.20
N ARG A 82 -4.22 -7.26 14.32
CA ARG A 82 -5.31 -8.26 14.35
C ARG A 82 -6.40 -7.83 15.30
N HIS A 83 -7.49 -7.28 14.75
CA HIS A 83 -8.68 -6.89 15.51
C HIS A 83 -9.94 -7.15 14.69
N ALA A 84 -11.09 -7.27 15.36
CA ALA A 84 -12.38 -7.27 14.69
C ALA A 84 -12.61 -5.95 13.93
N SER A 85 -13.34 -5.98 12.82
CA SER A 85 -13.48 -4.84 11.89
C SER A 85 -14.02 -3.56 12.55
N ASP A 86 -14.88 -3.69 13.56
CA ASP A 86 -15.43 -2.56 14.32
C ASP A 86 -14.39 -1.84 15.19
N ILE A 87 -13.35 -2.55 15.66
CA ILE A 87 -12.24 -1.99 16.43
C ILE A 87 -11.07 -1.60 15.52
N TYR A 88 -10.92 -2.28 14.38
CA TYR A 88 -9.77 -2.18 13.49
C TYR A 88 -9.46 -0.75 13.04
N ASN A 89 -10.49 0.00 12.64
CA ASN A 89 -10.30 1.38 12.16
C ASN A 89 -9.75 2.31 13.24
N GLY A 90 -10.13 2.12 14.51
CA GLY A 90 -9.55 2.83 15.65
C GLY A 90 -8.05 2.59 15.78
N VAL A 91 -7.63 1.32 15.67
CA VAL A 91 -6.20 0.95 15.70
C VAL A 91 -5.43 1.58 14.54
N ILE A 92 -6.02 1.60 13.33
CA ILE A 92 -5.39 2.26 12.17
C ILE A 92 -5.29 3.78 12.39
N GLU A 93 -6.33 4.42 12.94
CA GLU A 93 -6.32 5.85 13.25
C GLU A 93 -5.27 6.19 14.32
N ASP A 94 -5.17 5.39 15.38
CA ASP A 94 -4.18 5.58 16.44
C ASP A 94 -2.75 5.42 15.92
N LEU A 95 -2.51 4.38 15.10
CA LEU A 95 -1.23 4.19 14.43
C LEU A 95 -0.92 5.35 13.49
N TYR A 96 -1.92 5.89 12.79
CA TYR A 96 -1.72 7.04 11.91
C TYR A 96 -1.38 8.31 12.71
N LYS A 97 -2.14 8.63 13.76
CA LYS A 97 -1.89 9.76 14.67
C LYS A 97 -0.52 9.68 15.36
N ALA A 98 -0.07 8.47 15.68
CA ALA A 98 1.25 8.23 16.25
C ALA A 98 2.37 8.17 15.20
N GLU A 99 2.09 8.41 13.91
CA GLU A 99 3.03 8.28 12.78
C GLU A 99 3.67 6.88 12.65
N ARG A 100 2.97 5.85 13.12
CA ARG A 100 3.39 4.44 13.17
C ARG A 100 2.61 3.52 12.23
N LEU A 101 1.70 4.05 11.42
CA LEU A 101 1.00 3.25 10.40
C LEU A 101 1.97 2.85 9.28
N PRO A 102 2.24 1.55 9.05
CA PRO A 102 3.11 1.14 7.95
C PRO A 102 2.51 1.57 6.61
N PRO A 103 3.29 2.18 5.69
CA PRO A 103 2.74 2.71 4.44
C PRO A 103 2.03 1.69 3.54
N CYS A 104 2.50 0.44 3.51
CA CYS A 104 1.84 -0.63 2.79
C CYS A 104 0.44 -0.96 3.34
N VAL A 105 0.25 -0.78 4.65
CA VAL A 105 -1.05 -0.97 5.32
C VAL A 105 -1.94 0.24 5.06
N GLY A 106 -1.45 1.46 5.27
CA GLY A 106 -2.30 2.64 5.10
C GLY A 106 -2.69 2.95 3.65
N ASN A 107 -1.86 2.59 2.66
CA ASN A 107 -2.21 2.78 1.24
C ASN A 107 -3.10 1.67 0.67
N CYS A 108 -3.20 0.52 1.36
CA CYS A 108 -4.13 -0.53 0.99
C CYS A 108 -5.57 -0.07 1.33
N PRO A 109 -6.52 -0.07 0.39
CA PRO A 109 -7.89 0.36 0.69
C PRO A 109 -8.56 -0.39 1.84
N ALA A 110 -8.26 -1.68 2.00
CA ALA A 110 -8.77 -2.50 3.10
C ALA A 110 -7.85 -2.54 4.34
N ASN A 111 -6.74 -1.81 4.31
CA ASN A 111 -5.72 -1.76 5.37
C ASN A 111 -5.14 -3.14 5.76
N VAL A 112 -4.83 -3.97 4.78
CA VAL A 112 -4.21 -5.31 4.97
C VAL A 112 -2.82 -5.19 5.61
N ASP A 113 -2.53 -6.00 6.64
CA ASP A 113 -1.21 -6.08 7.28
C ASP A 113 -0.18 -6.87 6.44
N ALA A 114 0.20 -6.31 5.28
CA ALA A 114 1.23 -6.87 4.40
C ALA A 114 2.61 -6.96 5.06
N ARG A 115 2.88 -6.09 6.05
CA ARG A 115 4.15 -6.11 6.80
C ARG A 115 4.20 -7.32 7.73
N GLY A 116 3.13 -7.59 8.48
CA GLY A 116 2.99 -8.78 9.30
C GLY A 116 2.99 -10.08 8.48
N GLN A 117 2.40 -10.06 7.28
CA GLN A 117 2.50 -11.18 6.35
C GLN A 117 3.95 -11.47 5.96
N GLY A 118 4.71 -10.45 5.54
CA GLY A 118 6.12 -10.62 5.19
C GLY A 118 6.96 -11.15 6.36
N PHE A 119 6.61 -10.78 7.60
CA PHE A 119 7.22 -11.35 8.79
C PHE A 119 6.94 -12.85 8.93
N LEU A 120 5.67 -13.25 8.86
CA LEU A 120 5.26 -14.65 9.02
C LEU A 120 5.81 -15.55 7.90
N VAL A 121 5.83 -15.08 6.65
CA VAL A 121 6.42 -15.83 5.52
C VAL A 121 7.93 -15.99 5.69
N ALA A 122 8.64 -14.96 6.17
CA ALA A 122 10.07 -15.05 6.41
C ALA A 122 10.43 -16.10 7.48
N GLU A 123 9.54 -16.31 8.46
CA GLU A 123 9.66 -17.30 9.55
C GLU A 123 9.04 -18.67 9.19
N ASP A 124 8.71 -18.92 7.90
CA ASP A 124 8.07 -20.15 7.40
C ASP A 124 6.70 -20.47 8.05
N ARG A 125 6.06 -19.48 8.67
CA ARG A 125 4.70 -19.55 9.26
C ARG A 125 3.62 -19.19 8.24
N ILE A 126 3.68 -19.84 7.09
CA ILE A 126 2.94 -19.44 5.89
C ILE A 126 1.40 -19.52 6.05
N PRO A 127 0.82 -20.58 6.68
CA PRO A 127 -0.62 -20.63 6.88
C PRO A 127 -1.15 -19.47 7.75
N GLU A 128 -0.38 -19.05 8.75
CA GLU A 128 -0.73 -17.92 9.61
C GLU A 128 -0.61 -16.58 8.87
N ALA A 129 0.31 -16.49 7.90
CA ALA A 129 0.44 -15.33 7.02
C ALA A 129 -0.80 -15.18 6.13
N TYR A 130 -1.32 -16.28 5.58
CA TYR A 130 -2.57 -16.27 4.82
C TYR A 130 -3.75 -15.82 5.68
N GLU A 131 -3.90 -16.39 6.88
CA GLU A 131 -4.98 -16.04 7.81
C GLU A 131 -4.94 -14.56 8.24
N LEU A 132 -3.75 -14.02 8.50
CA LEU A 132 -3.57 -12.59 8.80
C LEU A 132 -4.06 -11.70 7.66
N VAL A 133 -3.72 -12.05 6.42
CA VAL A 133 -4.14 -11.28 5.24
C VAL A 133 -5.64 -11.43 5.01
N ARG A 134 -6.18 -12.65 5.18
CA ARG A 134 -7.59 -12.96 4.96
C ARG A 134 -8.54 -12.11 5.80
N ASP A 135 -8.09 -11.73 6.99
CA ASP A 135 -8.89 -10.89 7.89
C ASP A 135 -9.28 -9.52 7.31
N ARG A 136 -8.51 -8.98 6.36
CA ARG A 136 -8.82 -7.70 5.69
C ARG A 136 -8.88 -7.79 4.17
N ASN A 137 -8.34 -8.85 3.60
CA ASN A 137 -8.50 -9.18 2.19
C ASN A 137 -9.06 -10.59 2.13
N ILE A 138 -10.38 -10.72 2.06
CA ILE A 138 -11.08 -12.01 2.14
C ILE A 138 -10.80 -12.98 0.98
N LEU A 139 -10.05 -12.56 -0.05
CA LEU A 139 -9.61 -13.40 -1.16
C LEU A 139 -8.12 -13.20 -1.45
N PRO A 140 -7.19 -13.61 -0.56
CA PRO A 140 -5.76 -13.41 -0.78
C PRO A 140 -5.23 -14.12 -2.04
N GLY A 141 -5.79 -15.28 -2.40
CA GLY A 141 -5.42 -16.03 -3.61
C GLY A 141 -5.83 -15.33 -4.90
N VAL A 142 -7.04 -14.75 -4.94
CA VAL A 142 -7.55 -13.94 -6.05
C VAL A 142 -6.73 -12.65 -6.16
N LEU A 143 -6.66 -11.85 -5.09
CA LEU A 143 -6.00 -10.55 -5.13
C LEU A 143 -4.47 -10.68 -5.21
N GLY A 144 -3.89 -11.80 -4.82
CA GLY A 144 -2.50 -12.15 -5.12
C GLY A 144 -2.21 -12.31 -6.63
N ARG A 145 -3.24 -12.36 -7.48
CA ARG A 145 -3.14 -12.42 -8.94
C ARG A 145 -3.59 -11.13 -9.63
N ILE A 146 -4.65 -10.48 -9.14
CA ILE A 146 -5.28 -9.39 -9.91
C ILE A 146 -5.20 -8.01 -9.24
N CYS A 147 -4.66 -7.91 -8.03
CA CYS A 147 -4.59 -6.62 -7.34
C CYS A 147 -3.61 -5.68 -8.05
N HIS A 148 -3.99 -4.41 -8.17
CA HIS A 148 -3.12 -3.32 -8.62
C HIS A 148 -2.11 -2.86 -7.55
N HIS A 149 -2.02 -3.60 -6.43
CA HIS A 149 -0.96 -3.53 -5.42
C HIS A 149 -0.54 -2.11 -4.97
N PRO A 150 -1.50 -1.25 -4.55
CA PRO A 150 -1.18 0.11 -4.09
C PRO A 150 -0.24 0.10 -2.87
N CYS A 151 -0.27 -0.98 -2.09
CA CYS A 151 0.66 -1.22 -0.98
C CYS A 151 2.14 -1.23 -1.40
N GLU A 152 2.45 -1.67 -2.61
CA GLU A 152 3.83 -1.70 -3.13
C GLU A 152 4.29 -0.31 -3.59
N THR A 153 3.39 0.50 -4.17
CA THR A 153 3.67 1.89 -4.56
C THR A 153 4.04 2.76 -3.37
N ALA A 154 3.40 2.55 -2.21
CA ALA A 154 3.72 3.27 -0.98
C ALA A 154 4.85 2.64 -0.16
N CYS A 155 5.44 1.52 -0.60
CA CYS A 155 6.45 0.82 0.17
C CYS A 155 7.67 1.71 0.43
N ARG A 156 8.13 1.80 1.70
CA ARG A 156 9.34 2.55 2.05
C ARG A 156 10.60 2.05 1.32
N ARG A 157 10.61 0.81 0.83
CA ARG A 157 11.73 0.29 0.05
C ARG A 157 11.91 1.01 -1.29
N ASN A 158 10.89 1.66 -1.85
CA ASN A 158 11.04 2.46 -3.07
C ASN A 158 12.10 3.57 -2.93
N PHE A 159 12.40 4.00 -1.70
CA PHE A 159 13.49 4.96 -1.43
C PHE A 159 14.87 4.30 -1.29
N TYR A 160 14.94 2.99 -1.06
CA TYR A 160 16.18 2.24 -0.88
C TYR A 160 16.61 1.49 -2.15
N ASP A 161 15.66 0.76 -2.75
CA ASP A 161 15.78 -0.08 -3.93
C ASP A 161 14.37 -0.31 -4.52
N GLU A 162 13.97 -1.57 -4.73
CA GLU A 162 12.66 -1.97 -5.24
C GLU A 162 11.69 -2.35 -4.10
N PRO A 163 10.37 -2.18 -4.30
CA PRO A 163 9.38 -2.53 -3.29
C PRO A 163 9.40 -4.04 -2.99
N VAL A 164 8.80 -4.40 -1.86
CA VAL A 164 8.50 -5.81 -1.57
C VAL A 164 7.39 -6.26 -2.52
N ALA A 165 7.51 -7.44 -3.12
CA ALA A 165 6.50 -8.05 -3.99
C ALA A 165 5.33 -8.63 -3.15
N ILE A 166 4.58 -7.75 -2.49
CA ILE A 166 3.46 -8.07 -1.59
C ILE A 166 2.37 -8.88 -2.32
N ARG A 167 2.00 -8.50 -3.54
CA ARG A 167 0.97 -9.23 -4.31
C ARG A 167 1.40 -10.68 -4.59
N PRO A 168 2.60 -10.95 -5.13
CA PRO A 168 3.14 -12.31 -5.23
C PRO A 168 3.19 -13.07 -3.90
N LEU A 169 3.53 -12.42 -2.79
CA LEU A 169 3.51 -13.05 -1.47
C LEU A 169 2.09 -13.43 -1.01
N HIS A 170 1.05 -12.64 -1.34
CA HIS A 170 -0.35 -13.04 -1.09
C HIS A 170 -0.70 -14.32 -1.85
N ARG A 171 -0.31 -14.40 -3.12
CA ARG A 171 -0.52 -15.61 -3.94
C ARG A 171 0.20 -16.82 -3.36
N PHE A 172 1.48 -16.68 -3.05
CA PHE A 172 2.28 -17.75 -2.46
C PHE A 172 1.68 -18.27 -1.14
N ALA A 173 1.30 -17.35 -0.24
CA ALA A 173 0.69 -17.73 1.02
C ALA A 173 -0.62 -18.52 0.84
N TYR A 174 -1.45 -18.14 -0.14
CA TYR A 174 -2.64 -18.90 -0.50
C TYR A 174 -2.33 -20.29 -1.06
N GLU A 175 -1.36 -20.40 -1.98
CA GLU A 175 -1.00 -21.68 -2.60
C GLU A 175 -0.50 -22.72 -1.57
N GLU A 176 0.25 -22.28 -0.56
CA GLU A 176 0.65 -23.12 0.57
C GLU A 176 -0.52 -23.40 1.53
N PHE A 177 -1.34 -22.39 1.84
CA PHE A 177 -2.51 -22.57 2.72
C PHE A 177 -3.51 -23.58 2.15
N ARG A 178 -3.73 -23.59 0.82
CA ARG A 178 -4.63 -24.54 0.15
C ARG A 178 -4.31 -26.01 0.48
N LYS A 179 -3.04 -26.33 0.73
CA LYS A 179 -2.58 -27.70 1.07
C LYS A 179 -3.03 -28.14 2.47
N VAL A 180 -3.27 -27.21 3.39
CA VAL A 180 -3.66 -27.44 4.78
C VAL A 180 -5.04 -26.89 5.14
N ALA A 181 -5.80 -26.43 4.13
CA ALA A 181 -7.05 -25.72 4.32
C ALA A 181 -8.10 -26.55 5.09
N SER A 182 -8.17 -27.86 4.84
CA SER A 182 -9.11 -28.77 5.51
C SER A 182 -8.89 -28.87 7.02
N GLU A 183 -7.67 -28.62 7.51
CA GLU A 183 -7.34 -28.69 8.93
C GLU A 183 -7.60 -27.35 9.65
N ARG A 184 -7.50 -26.24 8.91
CA ARG A 184 -7.53 -24.87 9.45
C ARG A 184 -8.88 -24.18 9.30
N LEU A 185 -9.65 -24.51 8.26
CA LEU A 185 -11.00 -23.98 8.06
C LEU A 185 -11.97 -24.68 9.01
N LYS A 186 -12.54 -23.90 9.94
CA LYS A 186 -13.53 -24.37 10.91
C LYS A 186 -14.74 -23.46 10.87
N ALA A 187 -15.93 -24.05 10.79
CA ALA A 187 -17.18 -23.31 10.82
C ALA A 187 -17.23 -22.36 12.02
N LEU A 188 -17.61 -21.12 11.75
CA LEU A 188 -17.79 -20.10 12.77
C LEU A 188 -19.12 -20.34 13.50
N PRO A 189 -19.15 -20.24 14.84
CA PRO A 189 -20.37 -20.48 15.59
C PRO A 189 -21.38 -19.35 15.37
N ILE A 190 -22.63 -19.72 15.07
CA ILE A 190 -23.75 -18.77 15.09
C ILE A 190 -24.14 -18.55 16.56
N THR A 191 -23.89 -17.34 17.06
CA THR A 191 -24.15 -16.96 18.47
C THR A 191 -25.26 -15.92 18.60
N GLN A 192 -25.63 -15.27 17.50
CA GLN A 192 -26.70 -14.28 17.43
C GLN A 192 -28.00 -14.91 16.91
N LYS A 193 -29.14 -14.39 17.37
CA LYS A 193 -30.47 -14.85 16.90
C LYS A 193 -30.86 -14.21 15.56
N GLN A 194 -30.35 -13.01 15.29
CA GLN A 194 -30.65 -12.25 14.09
C GLN A 194 -29.90 -12.80 12.88
N SER A 195 -30.43 -12.52 11.69
CA SER A 195 -29.83 -12.94 10.42
C SER A 195 -29.74 -11.79 9.41
N VAL A 196 -28.80 -11.93 8.47
CA VAL A 196 -28.54 -10.92 7.44
C VAL A 196 -28.61 -11.55 6.06
N ALA A 197 -29.34 -10.90 5.15
CA ALA A 197 -29.30 -11.22 3.72
C ALA A 197 -28.28 -10.34 2.99
N ILE A 198 -27.49 -10.94 2.10
CA ILE A 198 -26.57 -10.23 1.20
C ILE A 198 -26.93 -10.57 -0.24
N ILE A 199 -27.05 -9.55 -1.09
CA ILE A 199 -27.39 -9.71 -2.51
C ILE A 199 -26.15 -9.39 -3.35
N GLY A 200 -25.62 -10.39 -4.04
CA GLY A 200 -24.41 -10.33 -4.83
C GLY A 200 -23.21 -10.98 -4.13
N SER A 201 -22.55 -11.91 -4.83
CA SER A 201 -21.36 -12.64 -4.35
C SER A 201 -20.03 -12.03 -4.81
N GLY A 202 -20.03 -10.73 -5.14
CA GLY A 202 -18.83 -9.98 -5.45
C GLY A 202 -17.95 -9.70 -4.22
N PRO A 203 -16.76 -9.08 -4.40
CA PRO A 203 -15.80 -8.86 -3.32
C PRO A 203 -16.36 -8.09 -2.12
N SER A 204 -17.22 -7.09 -2.34
CA SER A 204 -17.83 -6.31 -1.25
C SER A 204 -18.82 -7.14 -0.43
N GLY A 205 -19.65 -7.97 -1.09
CA GLY A 205 -20.60 -8.86 -0.44
C GLY A 205 -19.91 -9.96 0.37
N LEU A 206 -18.88 -10.61 -0.21
CA LEU A 206 -18.07 -11.62 0.48
C LEU A 206 -17.32 -11.07 1.69
N SER A 207 -16.81 -9.84 1.59
CA SER A 207 -16.16 -9.13 2.70
C SER A 207 -17.13 -8.87 3.85
N ALA A 208 -18.30 -8.32 3.54
CA ALA A 208 -19.31 -8.07 4.55
C ALA A 208 -19.80 -9.38 5.21
N ALA A 209 -19.96 -10.44 4.42
CA ALA A 209 -20.34 -11.76 4.90
C ALA A 209 -19.35 -12.29 5.94
N TYR A 210 -18.05 -12.23 5.63
CA TYR A 210 -17.01 -12.72 6.53
C TYR A 210 -17.02 -12.01 7.89
N ASP A 211 -17.14 -10.68 7.90
CA ASP A 211 -17.19 -9.90 9.14
C ASP A 211 -18.43 -10.20 9.98
N LEU A 212 -19.60 -10.31 9.34
CA LEU A 212 -20.86 -10.64 10.01
C LEU A 212 -20.86 -12.07 10.57
N MET A 213 -20.27 -13.02 9.85
CA MET A 213 -20.07 -14.39 10.35
C MET A 213 -19.10 -14.43 11.54
N LYS A 214 -17.99 -13.66 11.50
CA LYS A 214 -17.07 -13.55 12.65
C LYS A 214 -17.74 -12.94 13.88
N ALA A 215 -18.72 -12.06 13.68
CA ALA A 215 -19.56 -11.51 14.75
C ALA A 215 -20.68 -12.45 15.22
N GLY A 216 -20.81 -13.64 14.60
CA GLY A 216 -21.71 -14.70 15.03
C GLY A 216 -23.13 -14.64 14.46
N TYR A 217 -23.36 -13.85 13.41
CA TYR A 217 -24.66 -13.78 12.74
C TYR A 217 -24.80 -14.86 11.67
N ARG A 218 -26.04 -15.35 11.46
CA ARG A 218 -26.38 -16.16 10.30
C ARG A 218 -26.42 -15.27 9.06
N VAL A 219 -25.62 -15.60 8.05
CA VAL A 219 -25.53 -14.82 6.81
C VAL A 219 -25.99 -15.67 5.63
N VAL A 220 -26.99 -15.16 4.90
CA VAL A 220 -27.53 -15.79 3.70
C VAL A 220 -27.24 -14.91 2.49
N MET A 221 -26.56 -15.45 1.49
CA MET A 221 -26.15 -14.73 0.29
C MET A 221 -26.89 -15.24 -0.94
N TYR A 222 -27.39 -14.31 -1.75
CA TYR A 222 -28.10 -14.58 -2.99
C TYR A 222 -27.29 -14.07 -4.18
N GLU A 223 -26.98 -14.95 -5.11
CA GLU A 223 -26.24 -14.66 -6.34
C GLU A 223 -27.11 -14.99 -7.56
N ARG A 224 -27.11 -14.08 -8.55
CA ARG A 224 -27.87 -14.24 -9.79
C ARG A 224 -27.28 -15.32 -10.69
N GLU A 225 -25.96 -15.33 -10.85
CA GLU A 225 -25.27 -16.26 -11.74
C GLU A 225 -25.27 -17.69 -11.16
N GLU A 226 -24.98 -18.69 -11.99
CA GLU A 226 -24.88 -20.10 -11.57
C GLU A 226 -23.69 -20.38 -10.64
N ARG A 227 -22.64 -19.54 -10.74
CA ARG A 227 -21.41 -19.65 -9.95
C ARG A 227 -21.08 -18.31 -9.29
N PRO A 228 -20.56 -18.31 -8.06
CA PRO A 228 -20.31 -17.09 -7.30
C PRO A 228 -19.01 -16.37 -7.72
N GLY A 229 -18.86 -15.14 -7.25
CA GLY A 229 -17.68 -14.30 -7.43
C GLY A 229 -17.97 -12.95 -8.10
N GLY A 230 -19.21 -12.72 -8.56
CA GLY A 230 -19.60 -11.48 -9.25
C GLY A 230 -18.67 -11.15 -10.42
N ALA A 231 -18.20 -9.90 -10.50
CA ALA A 231 -17.29 -9.43 -11.56
C ALA A 231 -15.97 -10.22 -11.64
N LEU A 232 -15.54 -10.88 -10.58
CA LEU A 232 -14.36 -11.77 -10.61
C LEU A 232 -14.61 -13.02 -11.45
N ASN A 233 -15.85 -13.52 -11.45
CA ASN A 233 -16.26 -14.69 -12.24
C ASN A 233 -16.67 -14.30 -13.66
N SER A 234 -17.34 -13.15 -13.84
CA SER A 234 -17.87 -12.74 -15.14
C SER A 234 -16.95 -11.85 -15.97
N GLY A 235 -16.22 -10.92 -15.34
CA GLY A 235 -15.40 -9.93 -16.04
C GLY A 235 -13.93 -10.34 -16.15
N VAL A 236 -13.32 -10.74 -15.02
CA VAL A 236 -11.87 -11.00 -14.99
C VAL A 236 -11.51 -12.26 -15.78
N PRO A 237 -10.62 -12.19 -16.81
CA PRO A 237 -10.29 -13.34 -17.64
C PRO A 237 -9.66 -14.51 -16.88
N ALA A 238 -10.00 -15.74 -17.27
CA ALA A 238 -9.49 -16.97 -16.63
C ALA A 238 -7.95 -17.13 -16.67
N TYR A 239 -7.26 -16.56 -17.67
CA TYR A 239 -5.79 -16.59 -17.74
C TYR A 239 -5.11 -15.72 -16.68
N ARG A 240 -5.82 -14.72 -16.13
CA ARG A 240 -5.38 -13.92 -14.99
C ARG A 240 -5.85 -14.52 -13.67
N LEU A 241 -7.11 -14.95 -13.66
CA LEU A 241 -7.77 -15.49 -12.48
C LEU A 241 -8.36 -16.87 -12.77
N PRO A 242 -7.61 -17.94 -12.46
CA PRO A 242 -8.09 -19.31 -12.61
C PRO A 242 -9.37 -19.52 -11.81
N ARG A 243 -10.36 -20.18 -12.42
CA ARG A 243 -11.68 -20.38 -11.82
C ARG A 243 -11.64 -21.29 -10.60
N ASP A 244 -10.74 -22.28 -10.60
CA ASP A 244 -10.54 -23.15 -9.44
C ASP A 244 -10.04 -22.38 -8.21
N VAL A 245 -9.21 -21.35 -8.40
CA VAL A 245 -8.73 -20.48 -7.32
C VAL A 245 -9.88 -19.65 -6.75
N LEU A 246 -10.65 -18.98 -7.62
CA LEU A 246 -11.80 -18.18 -7.20
C LEU A 246 -12.80 -19.02 -6.41
N TYR A 247 -13.20 -20.17 -6.97
CA TYR A 247 -14.19 -21.04 -6.33
C TYR A 247 -13.64 -21.64 -5.04
N SER A 248 -12.38 -22.08 -5.01
CA SER A 248 -11.77 -22.63 -3.80
C SER A 248 -11.73 -21.63 -2.63
N GLU A 249 -11.54 -20.33 -2.87
CA GLU A 249 -11.59 -19.34 -1.79
C GLU A 249 -13.02 -19.06 -1.31
N ILE A 250 -13.99 -19.02 -2.24
CA ILE A 250 -15.41 -18.85 -1.88
C ILE A 250 -15.93 -20.09 -1.14
N ASP A 251 -15.55 -21.30 -1.57
CA ASP A 251 -15.83 -22.55 -0.87
C ASP A 251 -15.24 -22.53 0.54
N GLY A 252 -14.09 -21.86 0.73
CA GLY A 252 -13.52 -21.60 2.05
C GLY A 252 -14.45 -20.76 2.94
N LEU A 253 -15.13 -19.74 2.40
CA LEU A 253 -16.13 -18.96 3.14
C LEU A 253 -17.41 -19.76 3.42
N VAL A 254 -17.83 -20.62 2.49
CA VAL A 254 -18.94 -21.57 2.71
C VAL A 254 -18.61 -22.54 3.84
N ALA A 255 -17.38 -23.09 3.86
CA ALA A 255 -16.90 -23.95 4.94
C ALA A 255 -16.82 -23.23 6.31
N LEU A 256 -16.67 -21.90 6.30
CA LEU A 256 -16.73 -21.07 7.52
C LEU A 256 -18.17 -20.80 7.98
N GLY A 257 -19.20 -21.07 7.16
CA GLY A 257 -20.61 -20.94 7.54
C GLY A 257 -21.47 -20.06 6.62
N LEU A 258 -20.95 -19.60 5.47
CA LEU A 258 -21.74 -18.81 4.53
C LEU A 258 -22.82 -19.66 3.84
N GLU A 259 -24.09 -19.30 4.01
CA GLU A 259 -25.18 -19.91 3.26
C GLU A 259 -25.34 -19.22 1.90
N LEU A 260 -24.83 -19.85 0.84
CA LEU A 260 -24.79 -19.28 -0.50
C LEU A 260 -25.82 -19.94 -1.43
N HIS A 261 -26.71 -19.12 -2.01
CA HIS A 261 -27.70 -19.53 -3.00
C HIS A 261 -27.42 -18.86 -4.36
N CYS A 262 -26.97 -19.62 -5.34
CA CYS A 262 -26.75 -19.18 -6.72
C CYS A 262 -28.01 -19.37 -7.59
N GLY A 263 -28.08 -18.71 -8.74
CA GLY A 263 -29.23 -18.74 -9.65
C GLY A 263 -30.46 -17.95 -9.17
N ILE A 264 -30.33 -17.08 -8.17
CA ILE A 264 -31.43 -16.29 -7.60
C ILE A 264 -31.22 -14.81 -7.91
N GLU A 265 -31.96 -14.29 -8.89
CA GLU A 265 -32.01 -12.86 -9.20
C GLU A 265 -33.04 -12.12 -8.32
N VAL A 266 -32.57 -11.46 -7.27
CA VAL A 266 -33.44 -10.61 -6.44
C VAL A 266 -33.96 -9.42 -7.25
N GLY A 267 -35.25 -9.17 -7.17
CA GLY A 267 -36.00 -8.25 -8.03
C GLY A 267 -36.77 -8.95 -9.15
N LYS A 268 -36.42 -10.20 -9.48
CA LYS A 268 -37.17 -11.03 -10.45
C LYS A 268 -37.70 -12.31 -9.82
N SER A 269 -36.82 -13.23 -9.43
CA SER A 269 -37.24 -14.52 -8.86
C SER A 269 -37.63 -14.42 -7.39
N LYS A 270 -37.11 -13.41 -6.67
CA LYS A 270 -37.47 -13.10 -5.29
C LYS A 270 -37.53 -11.58 -5.08
N PRO A 271 -38.63 -11.00 -4.56
CA PRO A 271 -38.70 -9.56 -4.34
C PRO A 271 -37.86 -9.13 -3.13
N LEU A 272 -37.26 -7.93 -3.18
CA LEU A 272 -36.47 -7.39 -2.07
C LEU A 272 -37.28 -7.30 -0.76
N ALA A 273 -38.55 -6.94 -0.84
CA ALA A 273 -39.46 -6.88 0.30
C ALA A 273 -39.71 -8.25 0.98
N ALA A 274 -39.44 -9.38 0.30
CA ALA A 274 -39.46 -10.68 0.97
C ALA A 274 -38.23 -10.86 1.87
N LEU A 275 -37.05 -10.47 1.39
CA LEU A 275 -35.82 -10.55 2.18
C LEU A 275 -35.87 -9.67 3.43
N GLN A 276 -36.47 -8.48 3.33
CA GLN A 276 -36.67 -7.60 4.49
C GLN A 276 -37.61 -8.18 5.56
N ARG A 277 -38.48 -9.13 5.20
CA ARG A 277 -39.36 -9.83 6.15
C ARG A 277 -38.72 -11.08 6.74
N GLU A 278 -37.80 -11.69 6.00
CA GLU A 278 -37.12 -12.94 6.37
C GLU A 278 -35.84 -12.71 7.19
N HIS A 279 -35.25 -11.52 7.09
CA HIS A 279 -33.97 -11.17 7.71
C HIS A 279 -34.03 -9.82 8.42
N ASP A 280 -33.23 -9.67 9.47
CA ASP A 280 -33.19 -8.46 10.30
C ASP A 280 -32.43 -7.31 9.63
N ALA A 281 -31.56 -7.61 8.66
CA ALA A 281 -30.89 -6.64 7.81
C ALA A 281 -30.64 -7.20 6.40
N VAL A 282 -30.58 -6.30 5.41
CA VAL A 282 -30.29 -6.63 4.01
C VAL A 282 -29.16 -5.75 3.47
N LEU A 283 -28.19 -6.35 2.78
CA LEU A 283 -27.10 -5.66 2.10
C LEU A 283 -27.19 -5.83 0.58
N LEU A 284 -27.20 -4.72 -0.14
CA LEU A 284 -27.15 -4.64 -1.60
C LEU A 284 -25.69 -4.50 -2.07
N ALA A 285 -25.11 -5.56 -2.61
CA ALA A 285 -23.73 -5.63 -3.10
C ALA A 285 -23.67 -6.10 -4.57
N VAL A 286 -24.60 -5.60 -5.39
CA VAL A 286 -24.88 -6.12 -6.74
C VAL A 286 -23.88 -5.68 -7.82
N GLY A 287 -23.04 -4.68 -7.54
CA GLY A 287 -22.05 -4.17 -8.51
C GLY A 287 -22.66 -3.43 -9.70
N LEU A 288 -21.93 -3.39 -10.83
CA LEU A 288 -22.34 -2.78 -12.09
C LEU A 288 -22.46 -3.88 -13.16
N GLN A 289 -23.65 -4.06 -13.72
CA GLN A 289 -23.97 -5.25 -14.54
C GLN A 289 -24.02 -4.96 -16.05
N GLU A 290 -24.01 -3.69 -16.46
CA GLU A 290 -24.18 -3.31 -17.87
C GLU A 290 -23.00 -2.48 -18.38
N SER A 291 -22.62 -2.71 -19.64
CA SER A 291 -21.64 -1.89 -20.34
C SER A 291 -22.27 -0.59 -20.84
N ARG A 292 -21.51 0.50 -20.83
CA ARG A 292 -21.91 1.74 -21.50
C ARG A 292 -21.51 1.69 -22.98
N ILE A 293 -22.44 2.04 -23.85
CA ILE A 293 -22.21 2.22 -25.29
C ILE A 293 -22.32 3.72 -25.59
N LEU A 294 -21.41 4.24 -26.41
CA LEU A 294 -21.45 5.64 -26.81
C LEU A 294 -22.53 5.84 -27.88
N PRO A 295 -23.43 6.82 -27.75
CA PRO A 295 -24.52 7.03 -28.71
C PRO A 295 -24.01 7.80 -29.95
N ILE A 296 -23.13 7.17 -30.72
CA ILE A 296 -22.61 7.66 -32.00
C ILE A 296 -23.35 7.02 -33.19
N PRO A 297 -23.26 7.58 -34.40
CA PRO A 297 -23.85 6.93 -35.58
C PRO A 297 -23.35 5.48 -35.74
N GLY A 298 -24.27 4.56 -36.00
CA GLY A 298 -24.00 3.12 -36.19
C GLY A 298 -23.77 2.30 -34.91
N HIS A 299 -23.93 2.87 -33.71
CA HIS A 299 -23.69 2.15 -32.43
C HIS A 299 -24.64 0.96 -32.17
N ASP A 300 -25.74 0.86 -32.90
CA ASP A 300 -26.77 -0.18 -32.80
C ASP A 300 -26.60 -1.30 -33.85
N ALA A 301 -25.54 -1.25 -34.65
CA ALA A 301 -25.25 -2.23 -35.70
C ALA A 301 -24.89 -3.62 -35.16
N GLU A 302 -25.14 -4.64 -35.98
CA GLU A 302 -24.70 -6.01 -35.69
C GLU A 302 -23.16 -6.08 -35.74
N GLY A 303 -22.56 -6.51 -34.63
CA GLY A 303 -21.11 -6.49 -34.42
C GLY A 303 -20.64 -5.46 -33.38
N VAL A 304 -21.53 -4.60 -32.87
CA VAL A 304 -21.25 -3.76 -31.69
C VAL A 304 -21.57 -4.53 -30.41
N ILE A 305 -20.59 -4.61 -29.50
CA ILE A 305 -20.70 -5.36 -28.24
C ILE A 305 -20.17 -4.53 -27.07
N GLY A 306 -20.75 -4.66 -25.88
CA GLY A 306 -20.20 -4.11 -24.65
C GLY A 306 -19.13 -5.01 -24.03
N ALA A 307 -18.19 -4.41 -23.28
CA ALA A 307 -17.08 -5.13 -22.68
C ALA A 307 -17.52 -6.22 -21.68
N LEU A 308 -18.54 -5.97 -20.85
CA LEU A 308 -19.02 -6.96 -19.87
C LEU A 308 -19.64 -8.17 -20.56
N GLU A 309 -20.43 -7.96 -21.60
CA GLU A 309 -21.07 -9.01 -22.39
C GLU A 309 -20.01 -9.85 -23.12
N PHE A 310 -19.00 -9.19 -23.68
CA PHE A 310 -17.85 -9.83 -24.32
C PHE A 310 -17.06 -10.70 -23.34
N LEU A 311 -16.66 -10.15 -22.20
CA LEU A 311 -15.88 -10.87 -21.18
C LEU A 311 -16.70 -11.99 -20.53
N TRP A 312 -17.99 -11.77 -20.32
CA TRP A 312 -18.89 -12.81 -19.81
C TRP A 312 -18.92 -14.00 -20.78
N ALA A 313 -19.04 -13.76 -22.09
CA ALA A 313 -19.00 -14.81 -23.11
C ALA A 313 -17.63 -15.53 -23.13
N ALA A 314 -16.52 -14.78 -23.10
CA ALA A 314 -15.18 -15.35 -23.03
C ALA A 314 -15.02 -16.30 -21.83
N ASN A 315 -15.50 -15.88 -20.66
CA ASN A 315 -15.32 -16.62 -19.41
C ASN A 315 -16.26 -17.81 -19.24
N HIS A 316 -17.50 -17.74 -19.75
CA HIS A 316 -18.50 -18.80 -19.58
C HIS A 316 -18.59 -19.76 -20.77
N LYS A 317 -18.27 -19.28 -21.97
CA LYS A 317 -18.39 -20.07 -23.22
C LYS A 317 -17.04 -20.42 -23.83
N GLY A 318 -15.95 -19.73 -23.46
CA GLY A 318 -14.65 -19.88 -24.09
C GLY A 318 -14.58 -19.30 -25.51
N GLU A 319 -15.63 -18.57 -25.94
CA GLU A 319 -15.73 -17.93 -27.25
C GLU A 319 -16.52 -16.62 -27.14
N THR A 320 -16.26 -15.72 -28.09
CA THR A 320 -16.78 -14.34 -28.11
C THR A 320 -17.36 -13.95 -29.48
N GLY A 321 -17.43 -14.90 -30.42
CA GLY A 321 -17.92 -14.63 -31.78
C GLY A 321 -16.96 -13.86 -32.71
N VAL A 322 -15.68 -13.74 -32.33
CA VAL A 322 -14.66 -12.96 -33.08
C VAL A 322 -13.65 -13.79 -33.87
N ARG A 323 -13.84 -15.11 -33.95
CA ARG A 323 -12.90 -15.98 -34.66
C ARG A 323 -12.74 -15.57 -36.13
N GLY A 324 -11.50 -15.30 -36.54
CA GLY A 324 -11.15 -14.85 -37.89
C GLY A 324 -11.56 -13.42 -38.21
N LYS A 325 -12.06 -12.65 -37.23
CA LYS A 325 -12.52 -11.27 -37.39
C LYS A 325 -11.49 -10.27 -36.88
N ARG A 326 -11.54 -9.04 -37.41
CA ARG A 326 -10.80 -7.88 -36.94
C ARG A 326 -11.61 -7.16 -35.86
N VAL A 327 -11.03 -7.01 -34.69
CA VAL A 327 -11.71 -6.45 -33.51
C VAL A 327 -11.13 -5.08 -33.17
N PHE A 328 -12.01 -4.09 -33.00
CA PHE A 328 -11.65 -2.75 -32.61
C PHE A 328 -12.20 -2.45 -31.20
N VAL A 329 -11.32 -2.36 -30.21
CA VAL A 329 -11.68 -2.14 -28.80
C VAL A 329 -11.57 -0.66 -28.47
N ILE A 330 -12.65 -0.06 -27.97
CA ILE A 330 -12.70 1.35 -27.59
C ILE A 330 -12.54 1.47 -26.07
N GLY A 331 -11.43 2.05 -25.62
CA GLY A 331 -11.11 2.35 -24.22
C GLY A 331 -9.64 2.08 -23.87
N GLY A 332 -9.10 2.82 -22.89
CA GLY A 332 -7.70 2.68 -22.44
C GLY A 332 -7.49 2.02 -21.09
N GLY A 333 -8.57 1.64 -20.40
CA GLY A 333 -8.51 1.07 -19.04
C GLY A 333 -8.18 -0.43 -19.01
N ASN A 334 -7.99 -0.98 -17.81
CA ASN A 334 -7.67 -2.41 -17.61
C ASN A 334 -8.70 -3.35 -18.25
N VAL A 335 -9.99 -3.00 -18.23
CA VAL A 335 -11.06 -3.77 -18.88
C VAL A 335 -10.86 -3.85 -20.40
N ALA A 336 -10.40 -2.76 -21.01
CA ALA A 336 -10.13 -2.71 -22.45
C ALA A 336 -8.96 -3.63 -22.83
N VAL A 337 -7.92 -3.65 -22.00
CA VAL A 337 -6.78 -4.56 -22.14
C VAL A 337 -7.22 -6.02 -22.01
N ASP A 338 -8.06 -6.34 -21.03
CA ASP A 338 -8.61 -7.68 -20.85
C ASP A 338 -9.48 -8.12 -22.05
N VAL A 339 -10.32 -7.23 -22.59
CA VAL A 339 -11.08 -7.48 -23.81
C VAL A 339 -10.15 -7.76 -24.99
N ALA A 340 -9.15 -6.92 -25.21
CA ALA A 340 -8.21 -7.07 -26.33
C ALA A 340 -7.45 -8.40 -26.27
N ARG A 341 -6.95 -8.76 -25.10
CA ARG A 341 -6.23 -10.02 -24.87
C ARG A 341 -7.14 -11.24 -24.97
N CYS A 342 -8.39 -11.13 -24.54
CA CYS A 342 -9.40 -12.19 -24.74
C CYS A 342 -9.77 -12.36 -26.22
N ALA A 343 -9.85 -11.27 -26.98
CA ALA A 343 -10.14 -11.32 -28.42
C ALA A 343 -9.07 -12.14 -29.17
N LEU A 344 -7.78 -11.95 -28.86
CA LEU A 344 -6.70 -12.77 -29.42
C LEU A 344 -6.88 -14.26 -29.09
N ARG A 345 -7.13 -14.59 -27.82
CA ARG A 345 -7.31 -15.98 -27.34
C ARG A 345 -8.54 -16.67 -27.92
N THR A 346 -9.55 -15.90 -28.30
CA THR A 346 -10.79 -16.41 -28.91
C THR A 346 -10.72 -16.43 -30.44
N GLY A 347 -9.57 -16.07 -31.01
CA GLY A 347 -9.22 -16.30 -32.41
C GLY A 347 -9.40 -15.10 -33.33
N ALA A 348 -9.43 -13.87 -32.81
CA ALA A 348 -9.39 -12.66 -33.64
C ALA A 348 -8.15 -12.67 -34.56
N SER A 349 -8.32 -12.21 -35.80
CA SER A 349 -7.21 -12.11 -36.77
C SER A 349 -6.35 -10.86 -36.55
N GLU A 350 -6.97 -9.79 -36.03
CA GLU A 350 -6.32 -8.53 -35.67
C GLU A 350 -7.08 -7.92 -34.50
N VAL A 351 -6.37 -7.32 -33.54
CA VAL A 351 -6.98 -6.59 -32.43
C VAL A 351 -6.33 -5.22 -32.31
N ARG A 352 -7.14 -4.17 -32.42
CA ARG A 352 -6.74 -2.78 -32.16
C ARG A 352 -7.36 -2.29 -30.87
N LEU A 353 -6.53 -1.71 -30.01
CA LEU A 353 -6.95 -1.05 -28.78
C LEU A 353 -6.87 0.46 -28.97
N ALA A 354 -8.02 1.12 -29.04
CA ALA A 354 -8.12 2.55 -29.27
C ALA A 354 -8.37 3.33 -27.98
N SER A 355 -7.60 4.39 -27.76
CA SER A 355 -7.67 5.22 -26.55
C SER A 355 -7.63 6.72 -26.87
N LEU A 356 -8.34 7.50 -26.07
CA LEU A 356 -8.27 8.98 -26.12
C LEU A 356 -6.90 9.48 -25.67
N GLU A 357 -6.32 8.80 -24.69
CA GLU A 357 -5.04 9.08 -24.08
C GLU A 357 -3.88 8.74 -25.02
N SER A 358 -2.77 9.44 -24.83
CA SER A 358 -1.51 9.09 -25.49
C SER A 358 -0.95 7.77 -24.94
N SER A 359 0.03 7.18 -25.62
CA SER A 359 0.68 5.94 -25.15
C SER A 359 1.33 6.06 -23.77
N GLU A 360 1.73 7.27 -23.37
CA GLU A 360 2.34 7.55 -22.06
C GLU A 360 1.31 7.77 -20.95
N GLU A 361 0.06 8.02 -21.32
CA GLU A 361 -1.03 8.43 -20.41
C GLU A 361 -2.14 7.38 -20.31
N LEU A 362 -1.95 6.18 -20.89
CA LEU A 362 -2.95 5.12 -20.87
C LEU A 362 -3.41 4.83 -19.42
N PRO A 363 -4.73 4.77 -19.16
CA PRO A 363 -5.26 4.52 -17.81
C PRO A 363 -4.96 3.13 -17.26
N ALA A 364 -4.76 2.14 -18.15
CA ALA A 364 -4.39 0.78 -17.76
C ALA A 364 -3.01 0.73 -17.10
N HIS A 365 -2.78 -0.31 -16.31
CA HIS A 365 -1.48 -0.48 -15.66
C HIS A 365 -0.36 -0.72 -16.69
N PRO A 366 0.83 -0.10 -16.53
CA PRO A 366 1.92 -0.21 -17.49
C PRO A 366 2.29 -1.65 -17.86
N TRP A 367 2.37 -2.54 -16.86
CA TRP A 367 2.70 -3.96 -17.07
C TRP A 367 1.61 -4.71 -17.87
N GLU A 368 0.33 -4.33 -17.76
CA GLU A 368 -0.74 -4.96 -18.54
C GLU A 368 -0.72 -4.50 -20.00
N ILE A 369 -0.35 -3.24 -20.24
CA ILE A 369 -0.15 -2.69 -21.59
C ILE A 369 1.03 -3.40 -22.26
N GLU A 370 2.17 -3.50 -21.59
CA GLU A 370 3.34 -4.24 -22.08
C GLU A 370 2.98 -5.68 -22.45
N GLU A 371 2.27 -6.39 -21.58
CA GLU A 371 1.80 -7.76 -21.87
C GLU A 371 0.86 -7.85 -23.08
N ALA A 372 -0.02 -6.86 -23.28
CA ALA A 372 -0.93 -6.83 -24.42
C ALA A 372 -0.19 -6.60 -25.74
N LEU A 373 0.78 -5.68 -25.75
CA LEU A 373 1.62 -5.39 -26.90
C LEU A 373 2.48 -6.61 -27.27
N ASP A 374 3.07 -7.27 -26.26
CA ASP A 374 3.85 -8.51 -26.44
C ASP A 374 3.03 -9.65 -27.06
N GLU A 375 1.72 -9.68 -26.79
CA GLU A 375 0.78 -10.67 -27.34
C GLU A 375 0.29 -10.33 -28.75
N GLY A 376 0.60 -9.12 -29.26
CA GLY A 376 0.25 -8.69 -30.62
C GLY A 376 -0.95 -7.74 -30.71
N VAL A 377 -1.41 -7.16 -29.59
CA VAL A 377 -2.41 -6.08 -29.63
C VAL A 377 -1.79 -4.83 -30.24
N ILE A 378 -2.51 -4.17 -31.15
CA ILE A 378 -2.05 -2.93 -31.79
C ILE A 378 -2.66 -1.74 -31.05
N ALA A 379 -1.85 -0.99 -30.31
CA ALA A 379 -2.28 0.25 -29.67
C ALA A 379 -2.52 1.35 -30.72
N THR A 380 -3.70 1.97 -30.66
CA THR A 380 -4.13 3.10 -31.47
C THR A 380 -4.48 4.25 -30.52
N CYS A 381 -3.46 4.97 -30.07
CA CYS A 381 -3.62 6.04 -29.06
C CYS A 381 -3.98 7.39 -29.69
N SER A 382 -4.35 8.35 -28.83
CA SER A 382 -4.71 9.72 -29.23
C SER A 382 -5.84 9.80 -30.26
N VAL A 383 -6.84 8.93 -30.13
CA VAL A 383 -8.02 8.92 -31.00
C VAL A 383 -9.31 8.69 -30.22
N GLY A 384 -10.40 9.32 -30.65
CA GLY A 384 -11.75 9.13 -30.13
C GLY A 384 -12.70 8.50 -31.13
N PRO A 385 -13.70 7.73 -30.67
CA PRO A 385 -14.72 7.17 -31.54
C PRO A 385 -15.61 8.26 -32.15
N GLU A 386 -15.77 8.29 -33.48
CA GLU A 386 -16.63 9.25 -34.18
C GLU A 386 -17.89 8.57 -34.75
N GLU A 387 -17.72 7.46 -35.47
CA GLU A 387 -18.81 6.77 -36.16
C GLU A 387 -18.45 5.28 -36.35
N VAL A 388 -19.42 4.40 -36.13
CA VAL A 388 -19.31 2.99 -36.51
C VAL A 388 -19.76 2.87 -37.97
N LEU A 389 -18.84 2.45 -38.85
CA LEU A 389 -19.12 2.32 -40.28
C LEU A 389 -19.87 1.02 -40.52
N THR A 390 -20.99 1.10 -41.25
CA THR A 390 -21.91 -0.03 -41.45
C THR A 390 -22.23 -0.27 -42.92
N GLU A 391 -22.41 -1.54 -43.28
CA GLU A 391 -22.95 -1.97 -44.57
C GLU A 391 -24.01 -3.05 -44.32
N GLY A 392 -25.24 -2.85 -44.83
CA GLY A 392 -26.33 -3.80 -44.61
C GLY A 392 -26.66 -4.07 -43.14
N GLY A 393 -26.44 -3.09 -42.25
CA GLY A 393 -26.66 -3.21 -40.80
C GLY A 393 -25.54 -3.90 -40.01
N ASN A 394 -24.46 -4.32 -40.69
CA ASN A 394 -23.30 -4.96 -40.08
C ASN A 394 -22.13 -3.99 -39.99
N VAL A 395 -21.29 -4.15 -38.94
CA VAL A 395 -20.04 -3.40 -38.81
C VAL A 395 -19.07 -3.78 -39.94
N VAL A 396 -18.52 -2.76 -40.63
CA VAL A 396 -17.44 -2.90 -41.61
C VAL A 396 -16.21 -2.05 -41.28
N GLY A 397 -16.32 -1.15 -40.30
CA GLY A 397 -15.22 -0.34 -39.83
C GLY A 397 -15.57 0.58 -38.65
N MET A 398 -14.53 1.26 -38.17
CA MET A 398 -14.61 2.27 -37.13
C MET A 398 -13.94 3.54 -37.63
N ARG A 399 -14.69 4.64 -37.70
CA ARG A 399 -14.13 5.97 -37.92
C ARG A 399 -13.76 6.58 -36.58
N VAL A 400 -12.53 7.04 -36.49
CA VAL A 400 -12.01 7.73 -35.31
C VAL A 400 -11.54 9.12 -35.66
N ARG A 401 -11.56 10.00 -34.65
CA ARG A 401 -11.11 11.38 -34.73
C ARG A 401 -9.86 11.57 -33.86
N GLU A 402 -8.92 12.38 -34.34
CA GLU A 402 -7.73 12.74 -33.57
C GLU A 402 -8.11 13.41 -32.23
N CYS A 403 -7.55 12.90 -31.13
CA CYS A 403 -7.68 13.46 -29.79
C CYS A 403 -6.41 14.25 -29.44
N LEU A 404 -6.56 15.56 -29.26
CA LEU A 404 -5.46 16.48 -28.99
C LEU A 404 -5.10 16.54 -27.50
N SER A 405 -6.10 16.38 -26.63
CA SER A 405 -5.92 16.38 -25.17
C SER A 405 -7.11 15.73 -24.49
N VAL A 406 -6.91 14.93 -23.44
CA VAL A 406 -8.00 14.29 -22.68
C VAL A 406 -8.48 15.14 -21.51
N PHE A 407 -7.57 15.88 -20.88
CA PHE A 407 -7.84 16.67 -19.68
C PHE A 407 -7.69 18.17 -19.96
N ASP A 408 -8.47 18.98 -19.26
CA ASP A 408 -8.27 20.44 -19.22
C ASP A 408 -7.07 20.83 -18.32
N GLU A 409 -6.76 22.12 -18.26
CA GLU A 409 -5.67 22.67 -17.43
C GLU A 409 -5.85 22.39 -15.93
N MET A 410 -7.07 22.05 -15.49
CA MET A 410 -7.40 21.68 -14.10
C MET A 410 -7.37 20.17 -13.87
N GLY A 411 -6.98 19.37 -14.88
CA GLY A 411 -6.95 17.91 -14.81
C GLY A 411 -8.35 17.26 -14.86
N ARG A 412 -9.39 18.01 -15.25
CA ARG A 412 -10.74 17.46 -15.40
C ARG A 412 -10.89 16.82 -16.76
N PHE A 413 -11.61 15.71 -16.83
CA PHE A 413 -11.89 15.02 -18.08
C PHE A 413 -12.70 15.93 -19.02
N ALA A 414 -12.07 16.36 -20.11
CA ALA A 414 -12.62 17.31 -21.07
C ALA A 414 -11.89 17.14 -22.43
N PRO A 415 -12.15 16.03 -23.14
CA PRO A 415 -11.41 15.70 -24.35
C PRO A 415 -11.62 16.76 -25.45
N LYS A 416 -10.53 17.17 -26.08
CA LYS A 416 -10.52 18.07 -27.24
C LYS A 416 -10.09 17.30 -28.47
N PHE A 417 -10.85 17.46 -29.54
CA PHE A 417 -10.61 16.73 -30.78
C PHE A 417 -10.16 17.67 -31.90
N GLY A 418 -9.30 17.14 -32.77
CA GLY A 418 -8.88 17.79 -34.01
C GLY A 418 -9.85 17.55 -35.17
N GLU A 419 -9.43 18.00 -36.35
CA GLU A 419 -10.16 17.76 -37.61
C GLU A 419 -9.73 16.46 -38.31
N GLY A 420 -8.64 15.84 -37.87
CA GLY A 420 -8.14 14.58 -38.43
C GLY A 420 -9.12 13.43 -38.21
N LEU A 421 -9.53 12.77 -39.30
CA LEU A 421 -10.35 11.58 -39.29
C LEU A 421 -9.57 10.40 -39.90
N SER A 422 -9.80 9.20 -39.38
CA SER A 422 -9.20 7.97 -39.89
C SER A 422 -10.18 6.81 -39.79
N ASP A 423 -10.28 6.04 -40.86
CA ASP A 423 -11.18 4.90 -40.96
C ASP A 423 -10.36 3.61 -40.82
N PHE A 424 -10.75 2.77 -39.86
CA PHE A 424 -10.15 1.46 -39.63
C PHE A 424 -11.15 0.38 -39.99
N ALA A 425 -10.79 -0.49 -40.92
CA ALA A 425 -11.66 -1.61 -41.29
C ALA A 425 -11.67 -2.66 -40.18
N CYS A 426 -12.86 -3.01 -39.67
CA CYS A 426 -13.07 -3.98 -38.61
C CYS A 426 -14.45 -4.63 -38.75
N ASP A 427 -14.63 -5.79 -38.12
CA ASP A 427 -15.87 -6.56 -38.23
C ASP A 427 -16.64 -6.59 -36.89
N VAL A 428 -15.97 -6.20 -35.79
CA VAL A 428 -16.53 -6.13 -34.44
C VAL A 428 -15.96 -4.91 -33.72
N VAL A 429 -16.83 -4.12 -33.08
CA VAL A 429 -16.45 -3.01 -32.20
C VAL A 429 -16.85 -3.35 -30.77
N VAL A 430 -15.90 -3.27 -29.83
CA VAL A 430 -16.17 -3.52 -28.41
C VAL A 430 -16.01 -2.25 -27.59
N PHE A 431 -17.08 -1.77 -26.97
CA PHE A 431 -17.06 -0.58 -26.12
C PHE A 431 -16.68 -0.94 -24.66
N SER A 432 -15.59 -0.34 -24.19
CA SER A 432 -15.04 -0.50 -22.83
C SER A 432 -14.90 0.84 -22.09
N ILE A 433 -15.87 1.73 -22.29
CA ILE A 433 -15.85 3.13 -21.82
C ILE A 433 -16.56 3.36 -20.48
N GLY A 434 -16.92 2.30 -19.76
CA GLY A 434 -17.53 2.37 -18.45
C GLY A 434 -18.66 1.37 -18.25
N GLN A 435 -19.17 1.32 -17.02
CA GLN A 435 -20.19 0.39 -16.58
C GLN A 435 -21.34 1.13 -15.90
N ALA A 436 -22.50 0.49 -15.82
CA ALA A 436 -23.69 1.01 -15.17
C ALA A 436 -24.39 -0.10 -14.35
N ALA A 437 -25.14 0.33 -13.33
CA ALA A 437 -25.96 -0.58 -12.55
C ALA A 437 -27.33 -0.76 -13.22
N LYS A 438 -27.84 -1.99 -13.20
CA LYS A 438 -29.19 -2.34 -13.61
C LYS A 438 -30.05 -2.57 -12.37
N LEU A 439 -30.81 -1.56 -11.95
CA LEU A 439 -31.48 -1.54 -10.65
C LEU A 439 -33.00 -1.67 -10.71
N ASP A 440 -33.64 -1.41 -11.86
CA ASP A 440 -35.09 -1.24 -11.98
C ASP A 440 -35.89 -2.37 -11.33
N SER A 441 -35.55 -3.64 -11.63
CA SER A 441 -36.23 -4.79 -11.05
C SER A 441 -35.91 -4.99 -9.57
N LEU A 442 -34.68 -4.69 -9.14
CA LEU A 442 -34.22 -4.88 -7.76
C LEU A 442 -34.95 -3.93 -6.79
N ILE A 443 -35.12 -2.68 -7.20
CA ILE A 443 -35.69 -1.61 -6.36
C ILE A 443 -37.19 -1.39 -6.59
N ALA A 444 -37.81 -2.14 -7.51
CA ALA A 444 -39.22 -2.01 -7.84
C ALA A 444 -40.10 -2.11 -6.56
N GLY A 445 -40.94 -1.09 -6.34
CA GLY A 445 -41.83 -1.02 -5.18
C GLY A 445 -41.14 -0.68 -3.86
N THR A 446 -39.91 -0.16 -3.90
CA THR A 446 -39.17 0.32 -2.73
C THR A 446 -38.93 1.83 -2.78
N GLU A 447 -38.60 2.43 -1.64
CA GLU A 447 -38.24 3.85 -1.53
C GLU A 447 -36.73 4.10 -1.70
N LEU A 448 -36.01 3.14 -2.31
CA LEU A 448 -34.57 3.26 -2.55
C LEU A 448 -34.27 4.39 -3.54
N LEU A 449 -33.36 5.28 -3.15
CA LEU A 449 -32.95 6.41 -3.98
C LEU A 449 -31.81 6.02 -4.93
N VAL A 450 -31.94 6.47 -6.18
CA VAL A 450 -30.92 6.32 -7.24
C VAL A 450 -30.45 7.70 -7.67
N SER A 451 -29.13 7.88 -7.76
CA SER A 451 -28.52 9.13 -8.22
C SER A 451 -28.71 9.33 -9.73
N GLY A 452 -28.49 10.55 -10.23
CA GLY A 452 -28.49 10.83 -11.68
C GLY A 452 -27.43 10.06 -12.49
N ARG A 453 -26.50 9.35 -11.83
CA ARG A 453 -25.52 8.46 -12.46
C ARG A 453 -25.95 6.99 -12.48
N GLY A 454 -27.16 6.66 -12.02
CA GLY A 454 -27.67 5.29 -11.93
C GLY A 454 -27.10 4.48 -10.76
N GLN A 455 -26.52 5.13 -9.74
CA GLN A 455 -25.95 4.49 -8.55
C GLN A 455 -26.91 4.57 -7.37
N LEU A 456 -26.88 3.58 -6.46
CA LEU A 456 -27.64 3.64 -5.20
C LEU A 456 -27.09 4.75 -4.31
N VAL A 457 -27.99 5.57 -3.76
CA VAL A 457 -27.63 6.64 -2.83
C VAL A 457 -27.56 6.06 -1.42
N VAL A 458 -26.45 6.33 -0.73
CA VAL A 458 -26.25 5.98 0.68
C VAL A 458 -25.78 7.18 1.48
N ASP A 459 -25.97 7.14 2.79
CA ASP A 459 -25.36 8.10 3.70
C ASP A 459 -23.85 7.85 3.87
N GLY A 460 -23.06 8.60 3.10
CA GLY A 460 -21.61 8.78 3.28
C GLY A 460 -20.85 7.52 3.71
N THR A 461 -20.19 7.60 4.87
CA THR A 461 -19.39 6.52 5.48
C THR A 461 -20.23 5.41 6.10
N HIS A 462 -21.55 5.56 6.22
CA HIS A 462 -22.43 4.64 6.93
C HIS A 462 -23.07 3.59 6.01
N PHE A 463 -23.03 3.79 4.69
CA PHE A 463 -23.56 2.83 3.71
C PHE A 463 -25.04 2.45 3.94
N THR A 464 -25.80 3.31 4.63
CA THR A 464 -27.23 3.15 4.89
C THR A 464 -28.02 3.73 3.73
N THR A 465 -29.11 3.07 3.35
CA THR A 465 -30.00 3.57 2.29
C THR A 465 -31.15 4.40 2.88
N SER A 466 -32.03 4.93 2.02
CA SER A 466 -33.29 5.56 2.43
C SER A 466 -34.26 4.60 3.12
N VAL A 467 -34.06 3.28 2.99
CA VAL A 467 -34.93 2.26 3.58
C VAL A 467 -34.28 1.69 4.85
N PRO A 468 -34.92 1.79 6.03
CA PRO A 468 -34.38 1.23 7.27
C PRO A 468 -34.11 -0.27 7.18
N GLY A 469 -32.97 -0.70 7.74
CA GLY A 469 -32.52 -2.10 7.68
C GLY A 469 -31.96 -2.54 6.33
N VAL A 470 -31.91 -1.65 5.32
CA VAL A 470 -31.30 -1.90 4.01
C VAL A 470 -30.05 -1.04 3.84
N PHE A 471 -28.95 -1.70 3.51
CA PHE A 471 -27.62 -1.13 3.31
C PHE A 471 -27.16 -1.39 1.88
N ALA A 472 -26.22 -0.61 1.35
CA ALA A 472 -25.63 -0.86 0.04
C ALA A 472 -24.13 -0.56 0.02
N CYS A 473 -23.33 -1.37 -0.68
CA CYS A 473 -21.88 -1.18 -0.76
C CYS A 473 -21.29 -1.70 -2.07
N GLY A 474 -19.99 -1.46 -2.28
CA GLY A 474 -19.30 -1.78 -3.53
C GLY A 474 -19.62 -0.80 -4.66
N GLU A 475 -19.38 -1.25 -5.89
CA GLU A 475 -19.40 -0.38 -7.08
C GLU A 475 -20.78 0.17 -7.43
N VAL A 476 -21.86 -0.49 -6.97
CA VAL A 476 -23.23 0.04 -7.11
C VAL A 476 -23.42 1.38 -6.38
N VAL A 477 -22.56 1.67 -5.40
CA VAL A 477 -22.51 2.94 -4.65
C VAL A 477 -21.34 3.81 -5.11
N THR A 478 -20.13 3.25 -5.17
CA THR A 478 -18.91 4.04 -5.43
C THR A 478 -18.66 4.31 -6.91
N GLY A 479 -19.24 3.50 -7.80
CA GLY A 479 -18.86 3.43 -9.21
C GLY A 479 -17.72 2.47 -9.46
N PRO A 480 -17.26 2.38 -10.73
CA PRO A 480 -16.19 1.46 -11.14
C PRO A 480 -14.94 1.68 -10.31
N GLY A 481 -14.33 0.59 -9.84
CA GLY A 481 -13.16 0.65 -8.97
C GLY A 481 -12.36 -0.64 -8.96
N SER A 482 -11.59 -0.83 -7.89
CA SER A 482 -10.76 -2.02 -7.71
C SER A 482 -11.42 -3.01 -6.75
N ALA A 483 -11.17 -4.30 -6.93
CA ALA A 483 -11.69 -5.35 -6.05
C ALA A 483 -11.31 -5.15 -4.57
N ILE A 484 -10.09 -4.70 -4.28
CA ILE A 484 -9.66 -4.37 -2.91
C ILE A 484 -10.42 -3.15 -2.34
N GLY A 485 -10.79 -2.19 -3.19
CA GLY A 485 -11.68 -1.08 -2.82
C GLY A 485 -13.08 -1.57 -2.49
N SER A 486 -13.64 -2.49 -3.27
CA SER A 486 -14.93 -3.12 -2.99
C SER A 486 -14.90 -3.89 -1.65
N ILE A 487 -13.84 -4.66 -1.37
CA ILE A 487 -13.64 -5.33 -0.08
C ILE A 487 -13.67 -4.33 1.08
N ALA A 488 -12.99 -3.18 0.93
CA ALA A 488 -12.98 -2.13 1.95
C ALA A 488 -14.39 -1.61 2.26
N THR A 489 -15.21 -1.35 1.24
CA THR A 489 -16.61 -0.94 1.45
C THR A 489 -17.46 -2.03 2.10
N GLY A 490 -17.14 -3.31 1.88
CA GLY A 490 -17.78 -4.44 2.54
C GLY A 490 -17.57 -4.43 4.06
N HIS A 491 -16.33 -4.20 4.51
CA HIS A 491 -16.01 -4.08 5.94
C HIS A 491 -16.76 -2.90 6.62
N GLU A 492 -16.85 -1.76 5.94
CA GLU A 492 -17.58 -0.60 6.44
C GLU A 492 -19.10 -0.82 6.51
N ALA A 493 -19.66 -1.50 5.50
CA ALA A 493 -21.07 -1.85 5.49
C ALA A 493 -21.39 -2.87 6.59
N ALA A 494 -20.55 -3.89 6.79
CA ALA A 494 -20.69 -4.84 7.90
C ALA A 494 -20.67 -4.15 9.25
N THR A 495 -19.73 -3.22 9.48
CA THR A 495 -19.69 -2.42 10.73
C THR A 495 -21.00 -1.66 10.96
N SER A 496 -21.60 -1.11 9.91
CA SER A 496 -22.88 -0.40 9.98
C SER A 496 -24.04 -1.32 10.31
N ILE A 497 -24.10 -2.50 9.68
CA ILE A 497 -25.09 -3.54 9.95
C ILE A 497 -24.95 -4.05 11.40
N LEU A 498 -23.73 -4.30 11.88
CA LEU A 498 -23.48 -4.73 13.26
C LEU A 498 -24.02 -3.73 14.28
N ARG A 499 -23.75 -2.44 14.07
CA ARG A 499 -24.24 -1.37 14.96
C ARG A 499 -25.76 -1.27 14.93
N PHE A 500 -26.36 -1.35 13.74
CA PHE A 500 -27.81 -1.37 13.57
C PHE A 500 -28.46 -2.54 14.32
N LEU A 501 -27.97 -3.77 14.13
CA LEU A 501 -28.50 -4.96 14.79
C LEU A 501 -28.31 -4.96 16.32
N GLN A 502 -27.28 -4.27 16.81
CA GLN A 502 -27.02 -4.08 18.24
C GLN A 502 -27.79 -2.89 18.85
N GLY A 503 -28.55 -2.14 18.05
CA GLY A 503 -29.24 -0.92 18.51
C GLY A 503 -28.29 0.21 18.91
N LYS A 504 -27.04 0.19 18.43
CA LYS A 504 -26.05 1.25 18.66
C LYS A 504 -26.24 2.37 17.64
N SER A 505 -25.88 3.60 18.03
CA SER A 505 -25.84 4.74 17.11
C SER A 505 -24.99 4.42 15.88
N LEU A 506 -25.39 4.84 14.68
CA LEU A 506 -24.60 4.61 13.45
C LEU A 506 -23.42 5.58 13.32
N THR A 507 -23.48 6.71 14.04
CA THR A 507 -22.58 7.85 13.91
C THR A 507 -21.69 8.05 15.14
N GLU A 508 -22.25 7.96 16.35
CA GLU A 508 -21.53 8.24 17.60
C GLU A 508 -20.42 7.21 17.82
N ASP A 509 -19.24 7.67 18.23
CA ASP A 509 -18.05 6.83 18.47
C ASP A 509 -17.64 5.95 17.27
N ARG A 510 -18.03 6.33 16.04
CA ARG A 510 -17.56 5.66 14.83
C ARG A 510 -16.29 6.34 14.34
N THR A 511 -15.17 5.65 14.51
CA THR A 511 -13.90 6.11 13.95
C THR A 511 -13.91 6.02 12.41
N PRO A 512 -13.70 7.13 11.70
CA PRO A 512 -13.53 7.08 10.25
C PRO A 512 -12.22 6.38 9.91
N ARG A 513 -12.20 5.66 8.80
CA ARG A 513 -10.97 5.09 8.27
C ARG A 513 -10.07 6.23 7.73
N PRO A 514 -8.82 6.36 8.20
CA PRO A 514 -7.93 7.39 7.65
C PRO A 514 -7.58 7.07 6.20
N VAL A 515 -7.38 8.13 5.40
CA VAL A 515 -6.89 8.04 4.02
C VAL A 515 -5.53 8.76 3.97
N PRO A 516 -4.43 8.07 4.28
CA PRO A 516 -3.12 8.69 4.28
C PRO A 516 -2.70 9.05 2.86
N VAL A 517 -2.01 10.18 2.72
CA VAL A 517 -1.33 10.55 1.47
C VAL A 517 0.14 10.20 1.61
N TYR A 518 0.63 9.35 0.70
CA TYR A 518 2.04 8.97 0.68
C TYR A 518 2.81 9.74 -0.40
N ALA A 519 4.04 10.12 -0.08
CA ALA A 519 4.94 10.70 -1.06
C ALA A 519 5.24 9.68 -2.17
N LYS A 520 5.26 10.15 -3.42
CA LYS A 520 5.79 9.39 -4.54
C LYS A 520 7.31 9.55 -4.55
N TYR A 521 8.03 8.43 -4.55
CA TYR A 521 9.48 8.42 -4.64
C TYR A 521 9.91 8.23 -6.09
N ALA A 522 11.04 8.82 -6.45
CA ALA A 522 11.72 8.48 -7.70
C ALA A 522 12.20 7.01 -7.64
N VAL A 523 12.31 6.37 -8.80
CA VAL A 523 12.84 5.00 -8.90
C VAL A 523 14.29 5.01 -8.40
N ALA A 524 14.59 4.15 -7.43
CA ALA A 524 15.95 4.01 -6.91
C ALA A 524 16.87 3.40 -7.97
N ASP A 525 18.10 3.92 -8.09
CA ASP A 525 19.13 3.28 -8.90
C ASP A 525 19.64 2.00 -8.21
N VAL A 526 19.39 0.87 -8.86
CA VAL A 526 19.81 -0.47 -8.41
C VAL A 526 21.03 -0.98 -9.17
N SER A 527 21.75 -0.11 -9.88
CA SER A 527 23.04 -0.43 -10.49
C SER A 527 24.03 -0.93 -9.43
N GLY A 528 24.73 -2.04 -9.72
CA GLY A 528 25.65 -2.69 -8.78
C GLY A 528 25.01 -3.47 -7.62
N VAL A 529 23.68 -3.46 -7.45
CA VAL A 529 23.00 -4.33 -6.46
C VAL A 529 22.97 -5.77 -6.97
N GLU A 530 23.48 -6.70 -6.15
CA GLU A 530 23.50 -8.13 -6.42
C GLU A 530 22.10 -8.68 -6.73
N ARG A 531 21.98 -9.52 -7.76
CA ARG A 531 20.68 -10.03 -8.23
C ARG A 531 19.89 -10.77 -7.15
N SER A 532 20.56 -11.50 -6.26
CA SER A 532 19.95 -12.21 -5.12
C SER A 532 19.27 -11.29 -4.10
N ARG A 533 19.60 -9.98 -4.10
CA ARG A 533 19.05 -8.97 -3.18
C ARG A 533 17.96 -8.10 -3.82
N ARG A 534 17.78 -8.22 -5.14
CA ARG A 534 16.76 -7.51 -5.91
C ARG A 534 15.37 -8.10 -5.67
N ARG A 535 14.35 -7.38 -6.12
CA ARG A 535 12.98 -7.87 -6.08
C ARG A 535 12.82 -9.17 -6.86
N SER A 536 12.13 -10.13 -6.25
CA SER A 536 11.74 -11.37 -6.93
C SER A 536 10.73 -11.03 -8.03
N ILE A 537 11.05 -11.46 -9.26
CA ILE A 537 10.24 -11.21 -10.44
C ILE A 537 9.27 -12.39 -10.58
N MET A 538 7.97 -12.10 -10.76
CA MET A 538 6.98 -13.14 -11.02
C MET A 538 7.33 -13.87 -12.33
N PRO A 539 7.57 -15.20 -12.30
CA PRO A 539 7.81 -15.94 -13.52
C PRO A 539 6.57 -15.92 -14.41
N MET A 540 6.76 -15.63 -15.70
CA MET A 540 5.69 -15.51 -16.69
C MET A 540 5.80 -16.60 -17.75
N ALA A 541 4.67 -17.07 -18.29
CA ALA A 541 4.64 -17.87 -19.50
C ALA A 541 5.24 -17.08 -20.69
N ARG A 542 5.66 -17.75 -21.77
CA ARG A 542 6.20 -17.05 -22.96
C ARG A 542 5.08 -16.31 -23.70
N PRO A 543 5.32 -15.11 -24.26
CA PRO A 543 4.28 -14.34 -24.97
C PRO A 543 3.51 -15.15 -26.02
N GLU A 544 4.23 -15.90 -26.86
CA GLU A 544 3.66 -16.77 -27.90
C GLU A 544 2.71 -17.85 -27.36
N ASP A 545 2.87 -18.26 -26.09
CA ASP A 545 2.01 -19.24 -25.44
C ASP A 545 0.84 -18.58 -24.72
N ARG A 546 1.01 -17.36 -24.19
CA ARG A 546 -0.05 -16.61 -23.50
C ARG A 546 -1.24 -16.32 -24.40
N ALA A 547 -1.00 -15.93 -25.65
CA ALA A 547 -2.05 -15.51 -26.59
C ALA A 547 -2.92 -16.67 -27.12
N LYS A 548 -2.52 -17.94 -26.91
CA LYS A 548 -3.16 -19.10 -27.54
C LYS A 548 -4.36 -19.64 -26.78
N ASP A 549 -4.37 -19.50 -25.46
CA ASP A 549 -5.38 -20.12 -24.60
C ASP A 549 -5.53 -19.39 -23.26
N PHE A 550 -6.39 -19.93 -22.41
CA PHE A 550 -6.74 -19.35 -21.11
C PHE A 550 -5.92 -19.92 -19.94
N ARG A 551 -4.77 -20.59 -20.20
CA ARG A 551 -3.90 -21.05 -19.10
C ARG A 551 -3.31 -19.86 -18.33
N PRO A 552 -2.98 -20.04 -17.04
CA PRO A 552 -2.44 -18.96 -16.23
C PRO A 552 -1.16 -18.37 -16.82
N VAL A 553 -1.09 -17.04 -16.94
CA VAL A 553 0.09 -16.36 -17.49
C VAL A 553 1.20 -16.16 -16.46
N GLU A 554 0.84 -15.99 -15.19
CA GLU A 554 1.78 -15.91 -14.07
C GLU A 554 1.95 -17.30 -13.42
N LEU A 555 3.19 -17.76 -13.25
CA LEU A 555 3.50 -19.12 -12.81
C LEU A 555 3.67 -19.27 -11.29
N GLY A 556 3.83 -18.17 -10.55
CA GLY A 556 4.01 -18.17 -9.10
C GLY A 556 5.49 -18.18 -8.68
N LEU A 557 5.76 -17.78 -7.44
CA LEU A 557 7.09 -17.83 -6.85
C LEU A 557 7.35 -19.21 -6.26
N THR A 558 8.59 -19.68 -6.33
CA THR A 558 9.03 -20.83 -5.54
C THR A 558 9.05 -20.49 -4.04
N HIS A 559 9.05 -21.51 -3.18
CA HIS A 559 9.15 -21.33 -1.73
C HIS A 559 10.41 -20.54 -1.32
N GLN A 560 11.56 -20.85 -1.92
CA GLN A 560 12.81 -20.12 -1.66
C GLN A 560 12.73 -18.65 -2.10
N GLU A 561 12.22 -18.36 -3.30
CA GLU A 561 12.05 -16.98 -3.79
C GLU A 561 11.10 -16.19 -2.89
N ALA A 562 9.99 -16.80 -2.47
CA ALA A 562 9.02 -16.15 -1.58
C ALA A 562 9.62 -15.85 -0.19
N MET A 563 10.39 -16.77 0.39
CA MET A 563 11.10 -16.51 1.65
C MET A 563 12.12 -15.39 1.52
N ILE A 564 12.93 -15.39 0.46
CA ILE A 564 13.92 -14.34 0.18
C ILE A 564 13.22 -12.99 0.01
N GLU A 565 12.13 -12.95 -0.75
CA GLU A 565 11.34 -11.74 -0.96
C GLU A 565 10.69 -11.23 0.33
N ALA A 566 10.13 -12.13 1.15
CA ALA A 566 9.56 -11.77 2.44
C ALA A 566 10.64 -11.21 3.40
N ALA A 567 11.84 -11.79 3.40
CA ALA A 567 13.00 -11.30 4.14
C ALA A 567 13.51 -9.94 3.64
N ARG A 568 13.09 -9.47 2.45
CA ARG A 568 13.34 -8.09 2.01
C ARG A 568 12.54 -7.08 2.84
N CYS A 569 11.40 -7.41 3.44
CA CYS A 569 10.61 -6.45 4.22
C CYS A 569 11.45 -5.66 5.25
N LEU A 570 11.37 -4.31 5.20
CA LEU A 570 12.07 -3.44 6.15
C LEU A 570 11.43 -3.44 7.54
N ARG A 571 10.26 -4.08 7.71
CA ARG A 571 9.53 -4.10 8.97
C ARG A 571 9.32 -2.66 9.49
N CYS A 572 9.09 -1.71 8.56
CA CYS A 572 8.98 -0.28 8.83
C CYS A 572 7.89 0.03 9.85
N GLN A 573 8.08 1.11 10.62
CA GLN A 573 7.22 1.49 11.77
C GLN A 573 7.18 0.48 12.93
N SER A 574 8.11 -0.48 12.95
CA SER A 574 8.59 -1.04 14.23
C SER A 574 9.24 0.05 15.09
N GLU A 575 9.49 -0.16 16.38
CA GLU A 575 10.32 0.73 17.23
C GLU A 575 11.72 0.16 17.49
N ILE A 576 12.04 -0.99 16.89
CA ILE A 576 13.31 -1.69 17.08
C ILE A 576 14.13 -1.68 15.81
N CYS A 577 15.45 -1.80 15.97
CA CYS A 577 16.39 -1.82 14.86
C CYS A 577 16.32 -3.16 14.14
N VAL A 578 16.09 -3.09 12.83
CA VAL A 578 15.91 -4.23 11.93
C VAL A 578 17.17 -4.54 11.11
N GLY A 579 18.29 -3.87 11.43
CA GLY A 579 19.55 -4.04 10.69
C GLY A 579 19.46 -3.62 9.22
N CYS A 580 18.63 -2.63 8.87
CA CYS A 580 18.50 -2.15 7.48
C CYS A 580 19.69 -1.33 6.97
N THR A 581 20.64 -0.98 7.85
CA THR A 581 21.87 -0.20 7.59
C THR A 581 21.64 1.20 7.03
N PHE A 582 20.40 1.71 7.04
CA PHE A 582 20.06 3.01 6.49
C PHE A 582 20.79 4.16 7.21
N CYS A 583 20.81 4.09 8.55
CA CYS A 583 21.53 5.02 9.41
C CYS A 583 23.03 5.13 9.09
N ALA A 584 23.68 4.01 8.76
CA ALA A 584 25.10 3.98 8.39
C ALA A 584 25.33 4.61 7.02
N ARG A 585 24.48 4.27 6.02
CA ARG A 585 24.59 4.80 4.64
C ARG A 585 24.32 6.30 4.57
N THR A 586 23.40 6.81 5.39
CA THR A 586 23.05 8.23 5.45
C THR A 586 24.08 9.06 6.22
N CYS A 587 24.93 8.45 7.05
CA CYS A 587 25.89 9.18 7.87
C CYS A 587 27.02 9.78 7.00
N PRO A 588 27.11 11.12 6.89
CA PRO A 588 28.12 11.76 6.03
C PRO A 588 29.55 11.53 6.52
N ASP A 589 29.74 11.41 7.84
CA ASP A 589 31.04 11.28 8.50
C ASP A 589 31.45 9.80 8.70
N TYR A 590 30.63 8.84 8.25
CA TYR A 590 30.83 7.40 8.47
C TYR A 590 31.04 7.05 9.96
N ALA A 591 30.36 7.78 10.85
CA ALA A 591 30.42 7.59 12.29
C ALA A 591 29.68 6.32 12.76
N ILE A 592 28.79 5.74 11.95
CA ILE A 592 28.01 4.56 12.28
C ILE A 592 28.48 3.37 11.46
N GLN A 593 28.86 2.28 12.11
CA GLN A 593 29.17 0.99 11.49
C GLN A 593 28.12 -0.04 11.88
N VAL A 594 27.56 -0.74 10.90
CA VAL A 594 26.54 -1.75 11.12
C VAL A 594 26.89 -3.02 10.36
N GLU A 595 26.98 -4.13 11.08
CA GLU A 595 27.15 -5.46 10.48
C GLU A 595 25.96 -6.34 10.84
N ARG A 596 25.59 -7.21 9.90
CA ARG A 596 24.45 -8.09 10.03
C ARG A 596 24.69 -9.41 9.31
N VAL A 597 23.98 -10.44 9.73
CA VAL A 597 23.84 -11.71 9.02
C VAL A 597 22.42 -11.78 8.46
N ASP A 598 22.29 -12.14 7.18
CA ASP A 598 21.01 -12.32 6.49
C ASP A 598 20.79 -13.83 6.31
N GLU A 599 20.09 -14.50 7.25
CA GLU A 599 19.72 -15.93 7.17
C GLU A 599 18.22 -16.10 6.82
N PRO A 600 17.80 -17.23 6.22
CA PRO A 600 16.38 -17.56 6.10
C PRO A 600 15.73 -17.55 7.49
N GLY A 601 14.71 -16.72 7.70
CA GLY A 601 14.15 -16.43 9.04
C GLY A 601 14.35 -14.98 9.48
N GLY A 602 15.47 -14.33 9.16
CA GLY A 602 15.62 -12.92 9.55
C GLY A 602 17.00 -12.30 9.38
N ARG A 603 17.02 -10.96 9.50
CA ARG A 603 18.25 -10.18 9.55
C ARG A 603 18.71 -10.05 10.99
N CYS A 604 19.85 -10.65 11.29
CA CYS A 604 20.45 -10.57 12.61
C CYS A 604 21.49 -9.45 12.66
N LEU A 605 21.31 -8.47 13.55
CA LEU A 605 22.32 -7.43 13.79
C LEU A 605 23.46 -7.97 14.65
N THR A 606 24.66 -8.13 14.08
CA THR A 606 25.85 -8.62 14.82
C THR A 606 26.65 -7.49 15.43
N ARG A 607 26.71 -6.33 14.77
CA ARG A 607 27.48 -5.16 15.22
C ARG A 607 26.72 -3.87 14.95
N TYR A 608 26.81 -2.93 15.88
CA TYR A 608 26.30 -1.57 15.70
C TYR A 608 27.16 -0.62 16.52
N ASP A 609 28.11 0.03 15.87
CA ASP A 609 29.04 0.93 16.53
C ASP A 609 28.78 2.38 16.13
N LEU A 610 28.78 3.29 17.10
CA LEU A 610 28.76 4.72 16.90
C LEU A 610 30.06 5.35 17.40
N ASP A 611 30.88 5.86 16.49
CA ASP A 611 32.11 6.60 16.79
C ASP A 611 31.79 8.10 16.99
N LEU A 612 31.65 8.50 18.24
CA LEU A 612 31.41 9.91 18.59
C LEU A 612 32.56 10.84 18.22
N SER A 613 33.77 10.33 17.99
CA SER A 613 34.89 11.16 17.53
C SER A 613 34.70 11.65 16.10
N LYS A 614 33.79 11.03 15.33
CA LYS A 614 33.42 11.39 13.96
C LYS A 614 32.04 12.06 13.86
N CYS A 615 31.14 11.80 14.81
CA CYS A 615 29.75 12.24 14.72
C CYS A 615 29.62 13.77 14.79
N ALA A 616 29.07 14.40 13.74
CA ALA A 616 28.74 15.83 13.74
C ALA A 616 27.34 16.16 14.30
N PHE A 617 26.63 15.19 14.90
CA PHE A 617 25.29 15.36 15.50
C PHE A 617 24.21 15.95 14.57
N CYS A 618 24.33 15.74 13.26
CA CYS A 618 23.39 16.28 12.27
C CYS A 618 21.96 15.70 12.35
N GLY A 619 21.83 14.49 12.91
CA GLY A 619 20.55 13.80 13.11
C GLY A 619 19.93 13.14 11.88
N LEU A 620 20.61 13.17 10.73
CA LEU A 620 20.14 12.54 9.49
C LEU A 620 19.88 11.04 9.67
N CYS A 621 20.72 10.34 10.44
CA CYS A 621 20.57 8.91 10.69
C CYS A 621 19.31 8.56 11.49
N ALA A 622 18.89 9.41 12.43
CA ALA A 622 17.67 9.25 13.21
C ALA A 622 16.44 9.61 12.36
N GLU A 623 16.52 10.71 11.60
CA GLU A 623 15.44 11.18 10.72
C GLU A 623 15.15 10.19 9.58
N GLN A 624 16.19 9.56 9.03
CA GLN A 624 16.05 8.56 7.97
C GLN A 624 15.81 7.13 8.51
N CYS A 625 15.69 6.94 9.82
CA CYS A 625 15.46 5.61 10.40
C CYS A 625 14.04 5.12 10.06
N PRO A 626 13.85 4.07 9.24
CA PRO A 626 12.52 3.66 8.78
C PRO A 626 11.66 3.00 9.89
N THR A 627 12.27 2.71 11.04
CA THR A 627 11.64 2.13 12.22
C THR A 627 11.74 3.05 13.44
N ASN A 628 12.15 4.31 13.30
CA ASN A 628 12.31 5.23 14.45
C ASN A 628 13.09 4.63 15.65
N ALA A 629 13.92 3.61 15.41
CA ALA A 629 14.60 2.84 16.44
C ALA A 629 15.81 3.59 16.97
N LEU A 630 16.31 4.54 16.18
CA LEU A 630 17.42 5.41 16.52
C LEU A 630 16.85 6.76 16.92
N ALA A 631 17.10 7.18 18.16
CA ALA A 631 16.67 8.46 18.67
C ALA A 631 17.82 9.17 19.39
N HIS A 632 17.63 10.45 19.57
CA HIS A 632 18.57 11.34 20.21
C HIS A 632 18.21 11.49 21.68
N THR A 633 19.15 11.20 22.59
CA THR A 633 18.88 11.17 24.03
C THR A 633 18.85 12.55 24.68
N GLY A 634 19.31 13.59 23.97
CA GLY A 634 19.53 14.90 24.60
C GLY A 634 20.63 14.87 25.67
N GLN A 635 21.48 13.84 25.70
CA GLN A 635 22.70 13.82 26.52
C GLN A 635 23.81 14.60 25.82
N TYR A 636 24.36 15.59 26.52
CA TYR A 636 25.41 16.49 26.00
C TYR A 636 26.74 16.38 26.76
N GLU A 637 26.74 15.81 27.96
CA GLU A 637 27.95 15.63 28.76
C GLU A 637 28.68 14.35 28.34
N LEU A 638 29.43 14.47 27.23
CA LEU A 638 30.17 13.38 26.57
C LEU A 638 31.69 13.55 26.76
N SER A 639 32.09 13.85 27.99
CA SER A 639 33.50 13.96 28.37
C SER A 639 34.04 12.60 28.76
N PHE A 640 35.09 12.15 28.09
CA PHE A 640 35.74 10.87 28.36
C PHE A 640 37.22 11.06 28.64
N PHE A 641 37.77 10.23 29.54
CA PHE A 641 39.21 10.26 29.86
C PHE A 641 40.08 9.55 28.80
N HIS A 642 39.48 8.68 27.99
CA HIS A 642 40.16 7.94 26.94
C HIS A 642 39.34 7.91 25.64
N ARG A 643 40.04 7.86 24.51
CA ARG A 643 39.42 7.91 23.18
C ARG A 643 38.61 6.66 22.84
N ASP A 644 38.98 5.50 23.38
CA ASP A 644 38.26 4.24 23.20
C ASP A 644 36.85 4.26 23.81
N LEU A 645 36.59 5.16 24.77
CA LEU A 645 35.26 5.36 25.36
C LEU A 645 34.33 6.23 24.48
N LEU A 646 34.84 6.78 23.37
CA LEU A 646 34.04 7.54 22.39
C LEU A 646 33.35 6.63 21.36
N VAL A 647 33.62 5.32 21.37
CA VAL A 647 32.99 4.37 20.45
C VAL A 647 31.96 3.58 21.21
N PHE A 648 30.68 3.80 20.90
CA PHE A 648 29.58 3.08 21.53
C PHE A 648 29.29 1.83 20.74
N ASP A 649 29.47 0.67 21.36
CA ASP A 649 29.12 -0.62 20.74
C ASP A 649 27.60 -0.88 20.75
N LYS A 650 27.19 -2.02 20.21
CA LYS A 650 25.77 -2.43 20.13
C LYS A 650 25.08 -2.43 21.51
N GLY A 651 25.78 -2.83 22.58
CA GLY A 651 25.25 -2.85 23.94
C GLY A 651 25.07 -1.44 24.50
N GLU A 652 26.07 -0.59 24.34
CA GLU A 652 26.02 0.82 24.79
C GLU A 652 25.02 1.66 23.99
N MET A 653 24.80 1.30 22.73
CA MET A 653 23.74 1.90 21.91
C MET A 653 22.35 1.55 22.45
N LEU A 654 22.14 0.37 23.04
CA LEU A 654 20.85 -0.07 23.62
C LEU A 654 20.52 0.54 24.99
N ARG A 655 21.25 1.57 25.42
CA ARG A 655 21.04 2.23 26.71
C ARG A 655 19.69 2.94 26.82
N PRO A 656 19.14 3.08 28.04
CA PRO A 656 17.95 3.89 28.29
C PRO A 656 18.13 5.34 27.82
N GLY A 657 17.09 5.91 27.20
CA GLY A 657 17.12 7.30 26.73
C GLY A 657 17.20 8.35 27.84
N GLU A 658 16.89 7.94 29.07
CA GLU A 658 16.79 8.81 30.26
C GLU A 658 18.08 8.85 31.10
N GLY A 659 19.10 8.05 30.75
CA GLY A 659 20.38 8.05 31.46
C GLY A 659 21.08 9.41 31.35
N THR A 660 22.00 9.72 32.26
CA THR A 660 22.77 10.98 32.25
C THR A 660 24.24 10.81 31.84
N ARG A 661 24.74 9.58 31.70
CA ARG A 661 26.12 9.29 31.30
C ARG A 661 26.20 8.15 30.29
N ALA A 662 27.08 8.30 29.31
CA ALA A 662 27.60 7.17 28.55
C ALA A 662 28.44 6.32 29.52
N THR A 663 28.08 5.07 29.71
CA THR A 663 28.61 4.23 30.79
C THR A 663 29.98 3.64 30.49
N GLY A 664 30.57 3.92 29.32
CA GLY A 664 31.94 3.57 28.97
C GLY A 664 32.36 2.20 29.52
N ARG A 665 31.88 1.12 28.89
CA ARG A 665 32.10 -0.29 29.28
C ARG A 665 31.42 -0.83 30.54
N ASP A 666 30.58 -0.09 31.29
CA ASP A 666 29.92 -0.70 32.45
C ASP A 666 28.73 -1.61 32.05
N GLY A 667 29.02 -2.91 31.87
CA GLY A 667 28.12 -4.00 32.26
C GLY A 667 26.92 -4.36 31.37
N ILE A 668 26.74 -3.76 30.19
CA ILE A 668 25.66 -4.17 29.27
C ILE A 668 26.19 -5.27 28.35
N MET A 669 25.93 -6.53 28.70
CA MET A 669 26.18 -7.64 27.78
C MET A 669 25.31 -7.46 26.53
N PRO A 670 25.88 -7.42 25.32
CA PRO A 670 25.09 -7.24 24.11
C PRO A 670 24.09 -8.41 23.98
N PRO A 671 22.80 -8.15 23.68
CA PRO A 671 21.85 -9.23 23.49
C PRO A 671 22.34 -10.15 22.37
N GLY A 672 22.48 -11.43 22.71
CA GLY A 672 22.80 -12.49 21.76
C GLY A 672 21.70 -12.58 20.71
N CYS A 673 22.08 -12.89 19.48
CA CYS A 673 21.11 -13.17 18.44
C CYS A 673 20.58 -14.60 18.64
N PRO A 674 19.26 -14.83 18.57
CA PRO A 674 18.74 -16.19 18.47
C PRO A 674 19.11 -16.74 17.10
N VAL A 675 20.30 -17.32 16.98
CA VAL A 675 20.65 -18.17 15.84
C VAL A 675 20.06 -19.54 16.17
N PRO A 676 19.16 -20.12 15.36
CA PRO A 676 18.80 -21.52 15.52
C PRO A 676 20.10 -22.34 15.55
N PRO A 677 20.24 -23.33 16.44
CA PRO A 677 21.44 -24.17 16.41
C PRO A 677 21.59 -24.71 14.99
N ARG A 678 22.74 -24.43 14.35
CA ARG A 678 23.09 -25.08 13.08
C ARG A 678 22.86 -26.57 13.31
N ARG A 679 21.98 -27.18 12.52
CA ARG A 679 21.93 -28.65 12.45
C ARG A 679 23.35 -29.07 12.05
N GLU A 680 24.10 -29.58 13.02
CA GLU A 680 25.38 -30.22 12.75
C GLU A 680 25.11 -31.32 11.73
N GLN A 681 25.81 -31.25 10.60
CA GLN A 681 25.79 -32.28 9.54
C GLN A 681 26.48 -33.54 10.02
#